data_AF-A0A238FK15-F1
#
_entry.id   AF-A0A238FK15-F1
#
_cell.length_a   1.000
_cell.length_b   1.000
_cell.length_c   1.000
_cell.angle_alpha   90.00
_cell.angle_beta   90.00
_cell.angle_gamma   90.00
#
_symmetry.space_group_name_H-M   'P 1'
#
loop_
_entity.id
_entity.type
_entity.pdbx_description
1 polymer ?
#
loop_
_entity_poly.entity_id
_entity_poly.type
_entity_poly.pdbx_seq_one_letter_code
_entity_poly.pdbx_strand_id
1 'polypeptide(L)'
;MPHAVDTPATSFDSLKLGGVNPANGSKITYPDYTTAPRPVSLDDFLKRAEEVSDLLGLDVAQRDNRNEVPYAQIQLLKDAGLVTALGPTRYGGGGLPFEASYKIQRIISRGDSSVGMILAYSYLWSWTAQIVGTQEQADALAKRVTEGRFILGGAVNPRDSDLTVAESEDGKSIVFNGKKAFSTGSKVSDLTVLEGVIKSTETHVFAIADSKQPGIKYGDDWVDVLGMRGSQSGSVTISDVRLPWSEALGFVDKTFVPLGAWNTLLLPAIQLQFINFYTGSAQGALKKGAQFTAKNTRGWPFAADPKQTGIEEFYIQALYGEWQAKLWALEAQVDQAGEIIGRLLARENRQITEEERGYAAVRIAAAKVTSTEFALEVTSKIYEALGSRSIALRAGFAHFFNNVRTHTLHDPVAHKKAQVGRYVLTGEYATPTWYTGGFAARDLFALAPTHGPLTTISMPPRGLKAAGKNKRTAATAFDPSAIGASGSSTAPASSSGSRDVSTTSEDGNVRTMPLDGDRLSVSDLFELRSSVVTLLSSWEEDKMEEARGLLRGILHGVQDLLPLVPKHHLGASPKAQEGNVDSNGRGKALAEEQAGEEDKKVELSDEQLRALGLVDKEQQTIALEAEPQLYYLQAWSLHHYALALPPPETYAQGKLLADETGKRRKLDPSESRDPSEWLALASEKYDEAQRWYACSGKDSCLSHLLVLADGNRCFADRAMFLLSKKEEAAASELMESGVRDLLPLVTRISLDGQQGEQMKVFFDERGDLIAVILRSIASVVASQEEVASLTQLAHSEKVCSELETILEPVKDGNGSWITAETALQWKFDLAIIRGDIALAQFGVSIEIVEDKYRPDATEDDEGDVEPLPVEAEEVKEAKRRGKEAIAKLQSTIELHSGLPAKKQIAIFKTEQYRKLEEAYLMYSALFNPDEEIKAQEIEVALTKIRAEDGHDQIS
;
A
#
# COMPACT_ATOMS: atom_id res chain seq x y z
N MET A 1 -37.63 15.48 25.79
CA MET A 1 -37.86 14.96 27.17
C MET A 1 -39.11 14.10 27.17
N PRO A 2 -39.23 13.10 28.05
CA PRO A 2 -38.22 12.61 29.00
C PRO A 2 -37.37 11.49 28.35
N HIS A 3 -36.39 10.86 29.00
CA HIS A 3 -35.73 11.19 30.27
C HIS A 3 -34.30 11.67 30.00
N ALA A 4 -33.79 12.58 30.83
CA ALA A 4 -32.35 12.64 31.03
C ALA A 4 -31.97 11.45 31.94
N VAL A 5 -30.98 10.66 31.53
CA VAL A 5 -30.24 9.83 32.48
C VAL A 5 -29.16 10.75 33.03
N ASP A 6 -29.19 11.02 34.34
CA ASP A 6 -28.12 11.76 34.99
C ASP A 6 -26.81 10.98 34.83
N THR A 7 -25.90 11.46 33.99
CA THR A 7 -24.48 11.12 34.09
C THR A 7 -23.96 11.81 35.35
N PRO A 8 -23.69 11.07 36.45
CA PRO A 8 -23.32 11.72 37.69
C PRO A 8 -21.94 12.36 37.50
N ALA A 9 -21.83 13.65 37.80
CA ALA A 9 -20.57 14.37 37.85
C ALA A 9 -19.77 13.94 39.10
N THR A 10 -19.41 12.66 39.16
CA THR A 10 -18.74 12.00 40.27
C THR A 10 -17.61 11.10 39.74
N SER A 11 -16.37 11.22 40.19
CA SER A 11 -15.76 12.28 41.02
C SER A 11 -14.26 11.99 41.09
N PHE A 12 -13.43 12.73 40.35
CA PHE A 12 -11.98 12.60 40.45
C PHE A 12 -11.45 12.96 41.85
N ASP A 13 -12.22 13.71 42.65
CA ASP A 13 -11.88 14.11 44.02
C ASP A 13 -12.23 13.10 45.13
N SER A 14 -13.05 12.07 44.87
CA SER A 14 -13.55 11.18 45.96
C SER A 14 -12.64 9.98 46.24
N LEU A 15 -11.94 9.47 45.22
CA LEU A 15 -10.80 8.58 45.42
C LEU A 15 -9.65 9.43 45.95
N LYS A 16 -9.33 9.29 47.24
CA LYS A 16 -8.17 9.93 47.89
C LYS A 16 -6.85 9.30 47.41
N LEU A 17 -6.53 9.46 46.12
CA LEU A 17 -5.21 9.24 45.57
C LEU A 17 -4.26 10.25 46.22
N GLY A 18 -3.49 9.79 47.21
CA GLY A 18 -2.64 10.64 48.04
C GLY A 18 -1.53 11.32 47.24
N GLY A 19 -1.78 12.54 46.77
CA GLY A 19 -0.77 13.49 46.29
C GLY A 19 0.18 12.98 45.21
N VAL A 20 -0.30 12.18 44.24
CA VAL A 20 0.54 11.71 43.13
C VAL A 20 0.84 12.87 42.18
N ASN A 21 2.05 13.44 42.27
CA ASN A 21 2.55 14.42 41.31
C ASN A 21 3.38 13.69 40.22
N PRO A 22 2.83 13.49 38.99
CA PRO A 22 3.51 12.71 37.95
C PRO A 22 4.80 13.35 37.41
N ALA A 23 5.11 14.60 37.80
CA ALA A 23 6.37 15.26 37.43
C ALA A 23 7.63 14.62 38.07
N ASN A 24 7.50 13.95 39.22
CA ASN A 24 8.66 13.49 40.01
C ASN A 24 9.00 11.98 39.85
N GLY A 25 8.37 11.28 38.91
CA GLY A 25 8.72 9.87 38.60
C GLY A 25 8.41 8.85 39.70
N SER A 26 7.65 9.24 40.73
CA SER A 26 7.12 8.31 41.75
C SER A 26 6.19 7.29 41.12
N LYS A 27 6.43 5.99 41.36
CA LYS A 27 5.54 4.90 40.92
C LYS A 27 4.11 5.14 41.39
N ILE A 28 3.12 4.92 40.53
CA ILE A 28 1.71 4.95 40.94
C ILE A 28 1.45 3.79 41.90
N THR A 29 0.87 4.13 43.06
CA THR A 29 0.33 3.15 43.99
C THR A 29 -1.12 2.90 43.61
N TYR A 30 -1.42 1.73 43.04
CA TYR A 30 -2.78 1.37 42.69
C TYR A 30 -3.63 1.05 43.94
N PRO A 31 -4.97 1.19 43.87
CA PRO A 31 -5.85 0.80 44.98
C PRO A 31 -5.74 -0.69 45.31
N ASP A 32 -5.86 -1.02 46.60
CA ASP A 32 -5.96 -2.41 47.06
C ASP A 32 -7.37 -2.96 46.79
N TYR A 33 -7.50 -3.72 45.70
CA TYR A 33 -8.74 -4.41 45.34
C TYR A 33 -8.95 -5.72 46.12
N THR A 34 -8.00 -6.20 46.93
CA THR A 34 -8.15 -7.48 47.65
C THR A 34 -9.25 -7.46 48.72
N THR A 35 -9.61 -6.27 49.21
CA THR A 35 -10.72 -6.04 50.13
C THR A 35 -12.04 -5.65 49.44
N ALA A 36 -12.00 -5.36 48.14
CA ALA A 36 -13.18 -5.00 47.36
C ALA A 36 -13.99 -6.24 46.95
N PRO A 37 -15.33 -6.15 46.81
CA PRO A 37 -16.10 -7.20 46.17
C PRO A 37 -15.57 -7.52 44.77
N ARG A 38 -15.48 -8.82 44.46
CA ARG A 38 -15.25 -9.29 43.09
C ARG A 38 -16.47 -8.94 42.22
N PRO A 39 -16.27 -8.52 40.97
CA PRO A 39 -17.35 -8.42 39.99
C PRO A 39 -18.06 -9.77 39.82
N VAL A 40 -19.40 -9.75 39.65
CA VAL A 40 -20.23 -10.97 39.47
C VAL A 40 -21.19 -10.89 38.29
N SER A 41 -21.51 -9.69 37.80
CA SER A 41 -22.25 -9.45 36.57
C SER A 41 -21.37 -8.79 35.50
N LEU A 42 -21.80 -8.82 34.24
CA LEU A 42 -21.11 -8.14 33.15
C LEU A 42 -20.91 -6.64 33.48
N ASP A 43 -21.94 -5.97 34.00
CA ASP A 43 -21.88 -4.55 34.32
C ASP A 43 -20.88 -4.23 35.45
N ASP A 44 -20.73 -5.12 36.45
CA ASP A 44 -19.67 -5.00 37.46
C ASP A 44 -18.28 -5.12 36.83
N PHE A 45 -18.09 -6.06 35.89
CA PHE A 45 -16.82 -6.28 35.21
C PHE A 45 -16.47 -5.12 34.27
N LEU A 46 -17.45 -4.56 33.55
CA LEU A 46 -17.24 -3.38 32.71
C LEU A 46 -16.93 -2.15 33.58
N LYS A 47 -17.67 -1.93 34.67
CA LYS A 47 -17.38 -0.84 35.62
C LYS A 47 -15.97 -0.97 36.23
N ARG A 48 -15.59 -2.15 36.69
CA ARG A 48 -14.23 -2.43 37.20
C ARG A 48 -13.16 -2.23 36.12
N ALA A 49 -13.48 -2.50 34.85
CA ALA A 49 -12.58 -2.22 33.74
C ALA A 49 -12.41 -0.70 33.48
N GLU A 50 -13.46 0.12 33.63
CA GLU A 50 -13.34 1.59 33.56
C GLU A 50 -12.48 2.13 34.72
N GLU A 51 -12.74 1.65 35.95
CA GLU A 51 -11.94 1.97 37.15
C GLU A 51 -10.45 1.68 36.95
N VAL A 52 -10.12 0.52 36.36
CA VAL A 52 -8.73 0.12 36.07
C VAL A 52 -8.15 0.85 34.84
N SER A 53 -8.95 1.08 33.80
CA SER A 53 -8.51 1.82 32.60
C SER A 53 -8.10 3.25 32.93
N ASP A 54 -8.90 3.96 33.73
CA ASP A 54 -8.58 5.34 34.11
C ASP A 54 -7.38 5.43 35.06
N LEU A 55 -7.07 4.36 35.82
CA LEU A 55 -5.81 4.24 36.57
C LEU A 55 -4.59 3.98 35.67
N LEU A 56 -4.72 3.11 34.65
CA LEU A 56 -3.64 2.78 33.71
C LEU A 56 -3.24 3.99 32.85
N GLY A 57 -4.23 4.82 32.47
CA GLY A 57 -4.02 6.03 31.66
C GLY A 57 -3.25 7.16 32.35
N LEU A 58 -3.00 7.07 33.68
CA LEU A 58 -2.29 8.10 34.45
C LEU A 58 -0.77 8.13 34.19
N ASP A 59 -0.16 6.97 33.90
CA ASP A 59 1.29 6.81 33.72
C ASP A 59 1.69 6.09 32.42
N VAL A 60 0.73 5.66 31.59
CA VAL A 60 0.98 4.94 30.33
C VAL A 60 2.04 5.60 29.45
N ALA A 61 2.01 6.93 29.28
CA ALA A 61 2.96 7.63 28.43
C ALA A 61 4.39 7.65 29.01
N GLN A 62 4.53 7.69 30.33
CA GLN A 62 5.83 7.61 31.01
C GLN A 62 6.39 6.19 30.91
N ARG A 63 5.55 5.17 31.11
CA ARG A 63 5.92 3.75 31.02
C ARG A 63 6.30 3.34 29.59
N ASP A 64 5.51 3.74 28.61
CA ASP A 64 5.73 3.45 27.18
C ASP A 64 7.05 4.04 26.67
N ASN A 65 7.29 5.34 26.90
CA ASN A 65 8.56 6.00 26.57
C ASN A 65 9.78 5.28 27.18
N ARG A 66 9.67 4.80 28.43
CA ARG A 66 10.74 4.09 29.16
C ARG A 66 10.82 2.59 28.88
N ASN A 67 9.86 2.03 28.14
CA ASN A 67 9.66 0.59 28.00
C ASN A 67 9.56 -0.16 29.36
N GLU A 68 8.82 0.39 30.32
CA GLU A 68 8.64 -0.24 31.64
C GLU A 68 7.80 -1.52 31.53
N VAL A 69 8.40 -2.67 31.89
CA VAL A 69 7.75 -3.98 31.92
C VAL A 69 6.54 -3.96 32.86
N PRO A 70 5.31 -4.28 32.41
CA PRO A 70 4.08 -3.89 33.09
C PRO A 70 3.67 -4.77 34.29
N TYR A 71 4.63 -5.29 35.09
CA TYR A 71 4.35 -6.21 36.19
C TYR A 71 3.33 -5.67 37.21
N ALA A 72 3.36 -4.37 37.51
CA ALA A 72 2.42 -3.75 38.45
C ALA A 72 1.00 -3.65 37.85
N GLN A 73 0.90 -3.41 36.54
CA GLN A 73 -0.35 -3.30 35.79
C GLN A 73 -0.98 -4.68 35.58
N ILE A 74 -0.16 -5.71 35.35
CA ILE A 74 -0.60 -7.11 35.35
C ILE A 74 -1.10 -7.54 36.73
N GLN A 75 -0.42 -7.15 37.81
CA GLN A 75 -0.89 -7.42 39.16
C GLN A 75 -2.22 -6.69 39.47
N LEU A 76 -2.37 -5.44 39.03
CA LEU A 76 -3.63 -4.69 39.09
C LEU A 76 -4.79 -5.43 38.39
N LEU A 77 -4.59 -5.99 37.19
CA LEU A 77 -5.62 -6.80 36.51
C LEU A 77 -6.05 -8.03 37.34
N LYS A 78 -5.10 -8.69 38.01
CA LYS A 78 -5.34 -9.86 38.86
C LYS A 78 -6.12 -9.51 40.13
N ASP A 79 -5.72 -8.44 40.81
CA ASP A 79 -6.33 -8.02 42.08
C ASP A 79 -7.69 -7.37 41.86
N ALA A 80 -7.87 -6.62 40.77
CA ALA A 80 -9.18 -6.14 40.31
C ALA A 80 -10.17 -7.28 39.96
N GLY A 81 -9.67 -8.51 39.79
CA GLY A 81 -10.44 -9.72 39.47
C GLY A 81 -10.70 -9.95 37.98
N LEU A 82 -10.31 -9.01 37.11
CA LEU A 82 -10.64 -8.99 35.68
C LEU A 82 -10.17 -10.25 34.96
N VAL A 83 -8.98 -10.77 35.28
CA VAL A 83 -8.43 -12.00 34.67
C VAL A 83 -9.32 -13.24 34.83
N THR A 84 -10.24 -13.23 35.80
CA THR A 84 -11.16 -14.35 36.09
C THR A 84 -12.55 -14.20 35.48
N ALA A 85 -12.80 -13.19 34.63
CA ALA A 85 -14.13 -12.91 34.06
C ALA A 85 -14.79 -14.11 33.36
N LEU A 86 -14.02 -14.82 32.53
CA LEU A 86 -14.47 -16.03 31.81
C LEU A 86 -14.38 -17.32 32.66
N GLY A 87 -13.81 -17.25 33.86
CA GLY A 87 -13.57 -18.41 34.72
C GLY A 87 -14.87 -18.99 35.27
N PRO A 88 -15.07 -20.31 35.29
CA PRO A 88 -16.31 -20.90 35.81
C PRO A 88 -16.58 -20.50 37.27
N THR A 89 -17.85 -20.21 37.58
CA THR A 89 -18.29 -19.83 38.94
C THR A 89 -17.98 -20.90 39.99
N ARG A 90 -17.99 -22.19 39.60
CA ARG A 90 -17.56 -23.34 40.43
C ARG A 90 -16.10 -23.26 40.93
N TYR A 91 -15.26 -22.43 40.29
CA TYR A 91 -13.87 -22.16 40.67
C TYR A 91 -13.65 -20.72 41.16
N GLY A 92 -14.73 -19.97 41.39
CA GLY A 92 -14.68 -18.58 41.89
C GLY A 92 -14.41 -17.51 40.83
N GLY A 93 -14.61 -17.82 39.55
CA GLY A 93 -14.57 -16.85 38.45
C GLY A 93 -15.94 -16.23 38.13
N GLY A 94 -15.96 -15.31 37.17
CA GLY A 94 -17.15 -14.52 36.80
C GLY A 94 -18.21 -15.25 35.99
N GLY A 95 -17.87 -16.39 35.36
CA GLY A 95 -18.80 -17.18 34.54
C GLY A 95 -19.35 -16.48 33.29
N LEU A 96 -18.72 -15.40 32.83
CA LEU A 96 -19.19 -14.65 31.67
C LEU A 96 -18.94 -15.41 30.35
N PRO A 97 -19.80 -15.26 29.33
CA PRO A 97 -19.58 -15.85 28.01
C PRO A 97 -18.41 -15.17 27.29
N PHE A 98 -17.82 -15.85 26.30
CA PHE A 98 -16.54 -15.44 25.71
C PHE A 98 -16.56 -14.01 25.15
N GLU A 99 -17.67 -13.57 24.56
CA GLU A 99 -17.82 -12.23 23.99
C GLU A 99 -17.76 -11.08 25.01
N ALA A 100 -17.92 -11.37 26.31
CA ALA A 100 -17.65 -10.39 27.36
C ALA A 100 -16.16 -9.97 27.41
N SER A 101 -15.24 -10.87 27.05
CA SER A 101 -13.80 -10.57 27.02
C SER A 101 -13.47 -9.40 26.11
N TYR A 102 -14.07 -9.38 24.91
CA TYR A 102 -13.93 -8.30 23.93
C TYR A 102 -14.27 -6.94 24.52
N LYS A 103 -15.41 -6.84 25.24
CA LYS A 103 -15.87 -5.58 25.84
C LYS A 103 -15.00 -5.15 27.00
N ILE A 104 -14.61 -6.07 27.88
CA ILE A 104 -13.72 -5.79 29.03
C ILE A 104 -12.35 -5.29 28.56
N GLN A 105 -11.71 -5.98 27.61
CA GLN A 105 -10.38 -5.58 27.15
C GLN A 105 -10.40 -4.37 26.20
N ARG A 106 -11.50 -4.12 25.47
CA ARG A 106 -11.76 -2.85 24.77
C ARG A 106 -11.69 -1.67 25.73
N ILE A 107 -12.30 -1.78 26.91
CA ILE A 107 -12.24 -0.73 27.94
C ILE A 107 -10.81 -0.54 28.45
N ILE A 108 -10.11 -1.60 28.86
CA ILE A 108 -8.72 -1.51 29.36
C ILE A 108 -7.78 -0.84 28.33
N SER A 109 -7.98 -1.12 27.05
CA SER A 109 -7.20 -0.57 25.95
C SER A 109 -7.36 0.95 25.74
N ARG A 110 -8.33 1.60 26.41
CA ARG A 110 -8.48 3.06 26.42
C ARG A 110 -7.41 3.74 27.28
N GLY A 111 -7.04 3.10 28.39
CA GLY A 111 -5.99 3.54 29.28
C GLY A 111 -4.61 3.07 28.81
N ASP A 112 -4.50 1.79 28.45
CA ASP A 112 -3.23 1.18 28.03
C ASP A 112 -3.47 0.02 27.04
N SER A 113 -3.18 0.26 25.75
CA SER A 113 -3.35 -0.73 24.69
C SER A 113 -2.44 -1.97 24.85
N SER A 114 -1.26 -1.82 25.48
CA SER A 114 -0.33 -2.94 25.69
C SER A 114 -0.84 -3.87 26.77
N VAL A 115 -1.32 -3.32 27.89
CA VAL A 115 -1.95 -4.07 28.99
C VAL A 115 -3.30 -4.67 28.54
N GLY A 116 -4.06 -3.95 27.72
CA GLY A 116 -5.26 -4.45 27.05
C GLY A 116 -4.98 -5.65 26.14
N MET A 117 -3.96 -5.55 25.28
CA MET A 117 -3.50 -6.64 24.41
C MET A 117 -3.08 -7.88 25.22
N ILE A 118 -2.31 -7.74 26.31
CA ILE A 118 -1.94 -8.88 27.16
C ILE A 118 -3.18 -9.54 27.79
N LEU A 119 -4.15 -8.77 28.27
CA LEU A 119 -5.41 -9.31 28.79
C LEU A 119 -6.22 -10.03 27.69
N ALA A 120 -6.22 -9.50 26.46
CA ALA A 120 -6.95 -10.06 25.32
C ALA A 120 -6.37 -11.42 24.87
N TYR A 121 -5.03 -11.52 24.78
CA TYR A 121 -4.33 -12.79 24.55
C TYR A 121 -4.60 -13.76 25.72
N SER A 122 -4.53 -13.30 26.97
CA SER A 122 -4.80 -14.12 28.14
C SER A 122 -6.22 -14.70 28.15
N TYR A 123 -7.24 -13.95 27.73
CA TYR A 123 -8.60 -14.47 27.60
C TYR A 123 -8.70 -15.56 26.52
N LEU A 124 -8.14 -15.34 25.33
CA LEU A 124 -8.09 -16.37 24.28
C LEU A 124 -7.38 -17.64 24.76
N TRP A 125 -6.19 -17.49 25.34
CA TRP A 125 -5.40 -18.62 25.83
C TRP A 125 -6.05 -19.35 26.99
N SER A 126 -6.78 -18.67 27.89
CA SER A 126 -7.61 -19.34 28.92
C SER A 126 -8.69 -20.26 28.32
N TRP A 127 -9.12 -19.98 27.08
CA TRP A 127 -10.12 -20.75 26.33
C TRP A 127 -9.53 -21.68 25.28
N THR A 128 -8.20 -21.72 25.09
CA THR A 128 -7.61 -22.51 23.99
C THR A 128 -7.95 -24.00 24.11
N ALA A 129 -7.95 -24.56 25.32
CA ALA A 129 -8.38 -25.94 25.56
C ALA A 129 -9.89 -26.19 25.31
N GLN A 130 -10.76 -25.19 25.34
CA GLN A 130 -12.17 -25.33 24.93
C GLN A 130 -12.31 -25.33 23.38
N ILE A 131 -11.33 -24.80 22.65
CA ILE A 131 -11.31 -24.74 21.17
C ILE A 131 -10.53 -25.92 20.55
N VAL A 132 -9.38 -26.31 21.13
CA VAL A 132 -8.52 -27.40 20.60
C VAL A 132 -8.32 -28.59 21.54
N GLY A 133 -8.65 -28.48 22.83
CA GLY A 133 -8.51 -29.55 23.82
C GLY A 133 -9.74 -30.46 23.96
N THR A 134 -9.63 -31.54 24.74
CA THR A 134 -10.80 -32.32 25.20
C THR A 134 -11.64 -31.52 26.20
N GLN A 135 -12.79 -32.05 26.64
CA GLN A 135 -13.62 -31.33 27.63
C GLN A 135 -13.03 -31.40 29.05
N GLU A 136 -12.25 -32.44 29.35
CA GLU A 136 -11.48 -32.64 30.58
C GLU A 136 -10.28 -31.68 30.62
N GLN A 137 -9.55 -31.56 29.50
CA GLN A 137 -8.45 -30.58 29.36
C GLN A 137 -8.95 -29.15 29.52
N ALA A 138 -10.13 -28.83 28.95
CA ALA A 138 -10.74 -27.52 29.09
C ALA A 138 -11.17 -27.20 30.53
N ASP A 139 -11.80 -28.14 31.23
CA ASP A 139 -12.16 -27.96 32.64
C ASP A 139 -10.93 -27.82 33.55
N ALA A 140 -9.91 -28.66 33.32
CA ALA A 140 -8.65 -28.61 34.07
C ALA A 140 -7.90 -27.28 33.88
N LEU A 141 -7.83 -26.76 32.64
CA LEU A 141 -7.22 -25.45 32.37
C LEU A 141 -8.06 -24.32 32.98
N ALA A 142 -9.38 -24.34 32.80
CA ALA A 142 -10.28 -23.33 33.36
C ALA A 142 -10.18 -23.28 34.90
N LYS A 143 -10.09 -24.44 35.57
CA LYS A 143 -9.84 -24.55 37.01
C LYS A 143 -8.49 -23.92 37.39
N ARG A 144 -7.39 -24.37 36.77
CA ARG A 144 -6.01 -23.91 37.03
C ARG A 144 -5.88 -22.39 36.91
N VAL A 145 -6.43 -21.81 35.84
CA VAL A 145 -6.38 -20.37 35.57
C VAL A 145 -7.24 -19.57 36.54
N THR A 146 -8.46 -20.03 36.83
CA THR A 146 -9.42 -19.29 37.68
C THR A 146 -8.97 -19.26 39.15
N GLU A 147 -8.55 -20.41 39.70
CA GLU A 147 -8.08 -20.50 41.09
C GLU A 147 -6.76 -19.73 41.28
N GLY A 148 -5.83 -19.88 40.32
CA GLY A 148 -4.54 -19.20 40.32
C GLY A 148 -4.61 -17.68 40.08
N ARG A 149 -5.70 -17.19 39.45
CA ARG A 149 -5.80 -15.82 38.88
C ARG A 149 -4.67 -15.54 37.88
N PHE A 150 -4.43 -16.50 37.00
CA PHE A 150 -3.28 -16.46 36.09
C PHE A 150 -3.53 -15.59 34.85
N ILE A 151 -2.48 -14.90 34.40
CA ILE A 151 -2.35 -14.38 33.05
C ILE A 151 -1.65 -15.44 32.19
N LEU A 152 -2.10 -15.57 30.94
CA LEU A 152 -1.51 -16.47 29.95
C LEU A 152 -0.88 -15.67 28.81
N GLY A 153 0.37 -15.99 28.48
CA GLY A 153 1.03 -15.56 27.25
C GLY A 153 1.04 -16.68 26.20
N GLY A 154 1.61 -16.41 25.02
CA GLY A 154 1.77 -17.43 23.97
C GLY A 154 3.06 -17.26 23.18
N ALA A 155 3.76 -18.36 22.95
CA ALA A 155 4.88 -18.49 22.02
C ALA A 155 4.38 -19.04 20.67
N VAL A 156 3.39 -18.36 20.09
CA VAL A 156 2.60 -18.84 18.94
C VAL A 156 2.68 -17.81 17.81
N ASN A 157 3.62 -18.01 16.88
CA ASN A 157 3.79 -17.22 15.66
C ASN A 157 4.09 -18.17 14.48
N PRO A 158 3.33 -18.16 13.38
CA PRO A 158 3.53 -19.04 12.22
C PRO A 158 4.56 -18.52 11.21
N ARG A 159 5.09 -17.31 11.41
CA ARG A 159 6.11 -16.72 10.51
C ARG A 159 7.52 -17.15 10.89
N ASP A 160 7.68 -17.70 12.08
CA ASP A 160 8.90 -18.37 12.55
C ASP A 160 8.86 -19.86 12.17
N SER A 161 10.00 -20.54 12.29
CA SER A 161 9.98 -22.01 12.35
C SER A 161 9.24 -22.48 13.61
N ASP A 162 8.39 -23.50 13.47
CA ASP A 162 7.66 -24.04 14.61
C ASP A 162 8.57 -24.76 15.62
N LEU A 163 8.15 -24.77 16.88
CA LEU A 163 8.89 -25.49 17.91
C LEU A 163 8.87 -26.99 17.56
N THR A 164 10.03 -27.63 17.59
CA THR A 164 10.09 -29.08 17.39
C THR A 164 9.57 -29.78 18.64
N VAL A 165 8.60 -30.69 18.46
CA VAL A 165 8.02 -31.49 19.55
C VAL A 165 8.48 -32.93 19.39
N ALA A 166 9.11 -33.48 20.42
CA ALA A 166 9.55 -34.88 20.47
C ALA A 166 8.92 -35.63 21.64
N GLU A 167 8.64 -36.92 21.47
CA GLU A 167 8.32 -37.81 22.60
C GLU A 167 9.57 -38.08 23.44
N SER A 168 9.41 -38.12 24.78
CA SER A 168 10.47 -38.56 25.70
C SER A 168 10.76 -40.06 25.57
N GLU A 169 12.00 -40.46 25.85
CA GLU A 169 12.47 -41.87 25.79
C GLU A 169 11.61 -42.86 26.59
N ASP A 170 10.94 -42.39 27.65
CA ASP A 170 10.05 -43.20 28.49
C ASP A 170 8.58 -43.19 28.04
N GLY A 171 8.26 -42.50 26.95
CA GLY A 171 6.96 -42.46 26.30
C GLY A 171 5.87 -41.68 27.06
N LYS A 172 6.20 -40.91 28.10
CA LYS A 172 5.21 -40.25 28.99
C LYS A 172 5.01 -38.75 28.75
N SER A 173 5.97 -38.10 28.07
CA SER A 173 5.99 -36.65 27.91
C SER A 173 6.27 -36.25 26.46
N ILE A 174 5.79 -35.06 26.10
CA ILE A 174 6.29 -34.31 24.97
C ILE A 174 7.37 -33.32 25.43
N VAL A 175 8.33 -33.02 24.55
CA VAL A 175 9.46 -32.13 24.81
C VAL A 175 9.54 -31.11 23.67
N PHE A 176 9.37 -29.84 23.99
CA PHE A 176 9.49 -28.72 23.06
C PHE A 176 10.94 -28.22 22.99
N ASN A 177 11.44 -27.96 21.78
CA ASN A 177 12.74 -27.37 21.51
C ASN A 177 12.66 -26.41 20.29
N GLY A 178 13.17 -25.19 20.40
CA GLY A 178 13.21 -24.22 19.30
C GLY A 178 13.34 -22.77 19.74
N LYS A 179 13.00 -21.84 18.83
CA LYS A 179 12.86 -20.41 19.10
C LYS A 179 11.65 -19.87 18.35
N LYS A 180 10.97 -18.87 18.91
CA LYS A 180 10.00 -18.00 18.22
C LYS A 180 10.46 -16.55 18.42
N ALA A 181 10.33 -15.70 17.40
CA ALA A 181 10.75 -14.30 17.43
C ALA A 181 9.76 -13.40 18.18
N PHE A 182 8.49 -13.83 18.29
CA PHE A 182 7.44 -13.09 19.00
C PHE A 182 6.74 -13.96 20.05
N SER A 183 6.66 -13.46 21.29
CA SER A 183 6.09 -14.20 22.44
C SER A 183 5.16 -13.35 23.34
N THR A 184 4.31 -12.52 22.73
CA THR A 184 3.33 -11.60 23.39
C THR A 184 2.90 -11.99 24.80
N GLY A 185 3.17 -11.11 25.76
CA GLY A 185 2.77 -11.24 27.16
C GLY A 185 3.46 -12.36 27.95
N SER A 186 4.21 -13.25 27.32
CA SER A 186 4.71 -14.48 27.98
C SER A 186 5.68 -14.19 29.12
N LYS A 187 6.55 -13.19 28.93
CA LYS A 187 7.49 -12.68 29.94
C LYS A 187 6.84 -12.17 31.23
N VAL A 188 5.56 -11.78 31.18
CA VAL A 188 4.79 -11.30 32.35
C VAL A 188 3.64 -12.24 32.75
N SER A 189 3.54 -13.41 32.09
CA SER A 189 2.51 -14.41 32.34
C SER A 189 2.90 -15.42 33.43
N ASP A 190 1.92 -16.13 33.96
CA ASP A 190 2.14 -17.27 34.86
C ASP A 190 2.21 -18.59 34.07
N LEU A 191 1.44 -18.68 32.98
CA LEU A 191 1.43 -19.81 32.04
C LEU A 191 1.68 -19.32 30.62
N THR A 192 2.35 -20.13 29.79
CA THR A 192 2.56 -19.83 28.37
C THR A 192 2.03 -20.96 27.51
N VAL A 193 1.21 -20.60 26.51
CA VAL A 193 0.81 -21.53 25.44
C VAL A 193 2.01 -21.74 24.53
N LEU A 194 2.47 -22.98 24.42
CA LEU A 194 3.42 -23.42 23.42
C LEU A 194 2.68 -24.02 22.24
N GLU A 195 3.17 -23.75 21.05
CA GLU A 195 2.75 -24.36 19.79
C GLU A 195 3.99 -24.93 19.09
N GLY A 196 3.86 -26.11 18.51
CA GLY A 196 4.94 -26.75 17.76
C GLY A 196 4.52 -28.01 17.03
N VAL A 197 5.35 -28.48 16.10
CA VAL A 197 5.07 -29.64 15.25
C VAL A 197 5.75 -30.90 15.78
N ILE A 198 5.02 -32.02 15.84
CA ILE A 198 5.58 -33.34 16.20
C ILE A 198 6.60 -33.75 15.13
N LYS A 199 7.84 -33.95 15.55
CA LYS A 199 8.98 -34.32 14.70
C LYS A 199 8.65 -35.52 13.81
N SER A 200 9.04 -35.45 12.54
CA SER A 200 8.70 -36.41 11.47
C SER A 200 7.20 -36.55 11.16
N THR A 201 6.39 -35.55 11.51
CA THR A 201 4.99 -35.38 11.06
C THR A 201 4.75 -33.90 10.71
N GLU A 202 3.56 -33.58 10.21
CA GLU A 202 3.06 -32.20 10.02
C GLU A 202 1.98 -31.84 11.08
N THR A 203 1.90 -32.62 12.18
CA THR A 203 0.87 -32.44 13.21
C THR A 203 1.32 -31.43 14.26
N HIS A 204 0.65 -30.27 14.31
CA HIS A 204 0.82 -29.27 15.37
C HIS A 204 0.25 -29.76 16.72
N VAL A 205 0.88 -29.33 17.81
CA VAL A 205 0.49 -29.55 19.20
C VAL A 205 0.42 -28.22 19.91
N PHE A 206 -0.67 -27.98 20.64
CA PHE A 206 -0.77 -26.90 21.62
C PHE A 206 -0.60 -27.48 23.01
N ALA A 207 0.18 -26.83 23.88
CA ALA A 207 0.37 -27.26 25.26
C ALA A 207 0.57 -26.08 26.22
N ILE A 208 0.26 -26.29 27.50
CA ILE A 208 0.30 -25.24 28.52
C ILE A 208 1.50 -25.43 29.45
N ALA A 209 2.53 -24.61 29.27
CA ALA A 209 3.71 -24.60 30.14
C ALA A 209 3.55 -23.63 31.32
N ASP A 210 4.29 -23.87 32.40
CA ASP A 210 4.58 -22.85 33.42
C ASP A 210 5.64 -21.90 32.86
N SER A 211 5.37 -20.59 32.87
CA SER A 211 6.26 -19.57 32.26
C SER A 211 7.63 -19.46 32.93
N LYS A 212 7.84 -20.10 34.08
CA LYS A 212 9.10 -20.13 34.83
C LYS A 212 9.79 -21.50 34.76
N GLN A 213 9.31 -22.42 33.92
CA GLN A 213 9.97 -23.69 33.67
C GLN A 213 11.39 -23.44 33.09
N PRO A 214 12.49 -23.99 33.66
CA PRO A 214 13.87 -23.53 33.37
C PRO A 214 14.35 -23.61 31.90
N GLY A 215 13.62 -24.33 31.05
CA GLY A 215 13.87 -24.41 29.61
C GLY A 215 13.30 -23.24 28.80
N ILE A 216 12.46 -22.39 29.40
CA ILE A 216 11.88 -21.20 28.76
C ILE A 216 12.75 -19.98 29.10
N LYS A 217 13.19 -19.26 28.07
CA LYS A 217 14.00 -18.04 28.20
C LYS A 217 13.49 -16.97 27.25
N TYR A 218 12.79 -15.98 27.80
CA TYR A 218 12.32 -14.80 27.06
C TYR A 218 13.46 -13.83 26.78
N GLY A 219 13.36 -13.11 25.66
CA GLY A 219 14.26 -12.03 25.30
C GLY A 219 14.00 -10.72 26.06
N ASP A 220 15.06 -9.93 26.17
CA ASP A 220 15.01 -8.50 26.51
C ASP A 220 15.18 -7.63 25.24
N ASP A 221 14.76 -8.16 24.08
CA ASP A 221 14.92 -7.60 22.73
C ASP A 221 13.74 -6.75 22.26
N TRP A 222 12.58 -6.81 22.95
CA TRP A 222 11.42 -5.93 22.69
C TRP A 222 11.66 -4.51 23.23
N VAL A 223 12.66 -3.81 22.69
CA VAL A 223 13.13 -2.50 23.15
C VAL A 223 13.13 -1.43 22.06
N ASP A 224 13.46 -1.79 20.83
CA ASP A 224 13.52 -0.88 19.68
C ASP A 224 12.31 -1.09 18.77
N VAL A 225 11.15 -0.68 19.27
CA VAL A 225 9.86 -0.78 18.58
C VAL A 225 9.04 0.50 18.77
N LEU A 226 8.37 0.94 17.70
CA LEU A 226 7.58 2.16 17.66
C LEU A 226 6.53 2.21 18.80
N GLY A 227 5.78 1.13 18.97
CA GLY A 227 4.70 1.00 19.95
C GLY A 227 4.47 -0.44 20.39
N MET A 228 3.40 -0.66 21.15
CA MET A 228 3.16 -1.88 21.93
C MET A 228 4.36 -2.25 22.83
N ARG A 229 5.10 -1.27 23.33
CA ARG A 229 6.35 -1.47 24.09
C ARG A 229 6.08 -2.27 25.37
N GLY A 230 4.97 -1.96 26.03
CA GLY A 230 4.47 -2.73 27.18
C GLY A 230 4.02 -4.17 26.89
N SER A 231 3.76 -4.59 25.64
CA SER A 231 3.28 -5.96 25.34
C SER A 231 4.33 -7.04 25.60
N GLN A 232 5.61 -6.64 25.61
CA GLN A 232 6.77 -7.52 25.75
C GLN A 232 6.74 -8.69 24.76
N SER A 233 6.41 -8.39 23.49
CA SER A 233 6.26 -9.36 22.40
C SER A 233 7.60 -9.83 21.81
N GLY A 234 8.69 -9.80 22.58
CA GLY A 234 10.04 -10.18 22.15
C GLY A 234 10.22 -11.70 21.96
N SER A 235 11.45 -12.11 21.67
CA SER A 235 11.73 -13.51 21.34
C SER A 235 11.62 -14.45 22.54
N VAL A 236 11.57 -15.75 22.27
CA VAL A 236 11.69 -16.78 23.29
C VAL A 236 12.50 -17.95 22.76
N THR A 237 13.46 -18.41 23.56
CA THR A 237 14.18 -19.67 23.37
C THR A 237 13.55 -20.74 24.25
N ILE A 238 13.27 -21.90 23.67
CA ILE A 238 12.65 -23.06 24.31
C ILE A 238 13.64 -24.21 24.22
N SER A 239 14.08 -24.74 25.35
CA SER A 239 15.10 -25.80 25.43
C SER A 239 14.68 -26.89 26.42
N ASP A 240 14.45 -28.10 25.91
CA ASP A 240 14.01 -29.29 26.64
C ASP A 240 12.80 -29.07 27.58
N VAL A 241 11.85 -28.24 27.12
CA VAL A 241 10.63 -27.94 27.88
C VAL A 241 9.68 -29.13 27.82
N ARG A 242 9.73 -29.95 28.87
CA ARG A 242 9.00 -31.20 29.01
C ARG A 242 7.63 -31.00 29.66
N LEU A 243 6.58 -31.51 29.02
CA LEU A 243 5.20 -31.53 29.52
C LEU A 243 4.62 -32.95 29.39
N PRO A 244 3.79 -33.44 30.33
CA PRO A 244 3.13 -34.73 30.19
C PRO A 244 2.16 -34.72 29.01
N TRP A 245 1.92 -35.88 28.39
CA TRP A 245 0.98 -36.00 27.25
C TRP A 245 -0.44 -35.48 27.55
N SER A 246 -0.86 -35.41 28.82
CA SER A 246 -2.14 -34.82 29.22
C SER A 246 -2.27 -33.31 28.95
N GLU A 247 -1.15 -32.58 28.84
CA GLU A 247 -1.12 -31.15 28.46
C GLU A 247 -1.15 -30.96 26.93
N ALA A 248 -1.03 -32.02 26.12
CA ALA A 248 -1.11 -31.95 24.67
C ALA A 248 -2.58 -31.81 24.22
N LEU A 249 -3.01 -30.59 23.91
CA LEU A 249 -4.41 -30.27 23.70
C LEU A 249 -4.97 -30.95 22.44
N GLY A 250 -6.03 -31.74 22.64
CA GLY A 250 -6.74 -32.47 21.58
C GLY A 250 -6.18 -33.87 21.32
N PHE A 251 -5.15 -34.29 22.06
CA PHE A 251 -4.58 -35.63 21.92
C PHE A 251 -5.18 -36.61 22.92
N VAL A 252 -5.75 -37.71 22.41
CA VAL A 252 -6.21 -38.86 23.18
C VAL A 252 -5.38 -40.06 22.74
N ASP A 253 -4.80 -40.79 23.70
CA ASP A 253 -3.86 -41.89 23.44
C ASP A 253 -2.78 -41.52 22.40
N LYS A 254 -2.20 -40.32 22.57
CA LYS A 254 -1.19 -39.70 21.68
C LYS A 254 -1.63 -39.43 20.23
N THR A 255 -2.93 -39.54 19.94
CA THR A 255 -3.52 -39.28 18.61
C THR A 255 -4.39 -38.03 18.67
N PHE A 256 -4.22 -37.10 17.72
CA PHE A 256 -5.05 -35.90 17.65
C PHE A 256 -6.50 -36.25 17.25
N VAL A 257 -7.48 -35.70 17.97
CA VAL A 257 -8.92 -35.91 17.75
C VAL A 257 -9.53 -34.61 17.18
N PRO A 258 -9.72 -34.50 15.85
CA PRO A 258 -10.21 -33.27 15.24
C PRO A 258 -11.70 -33.04 15.55
N LEU A 259 -12.03 -31.77 15.84
CA LEU A 259 -13.41 -31.26 15.99
C LEU A 259 -13.89 -30.53 14.71
N GLY A 260 -13.20 -30.75 13.58
CA GLY A 260 -13.52 -30.15 12.29
C GLY A 260 -13.45 -28.62 12.33
N ALA A 261 -14.46 -27.96 11.78
CA ALA A 261 -14.53 -26.50 11.70
C ALA A 261 -14.39 -25.80 13.07
N TRP A 262 -14.76 -26.45 14.18
CA TRP A 262 -14.65 -25.90 15.54
C TRP A 262 -13.23 -25.48 15.93
N ASN A 263 -12.23 -26.33 15.66
CA ASN A 263 -10.84 -26.00 16.01
C ASN A 263 -10.35 -24.72 15.30
N THR A 264 -10.92 -24.41 14.14
CA THR A 264 -10.57 -23.24 13.33
C THR A 264 -11.19 -21.92 13.83
N LEU A 265 -11.97 -21.93 14.92
CA LEU A 265 -12.51 -20.74 15.58
C LEU A 265 -11.46 -19.91 16.34
N LEU A 266 -10.29 -20.49 16.65
CA LEU A 266 -9.21 -19.79 17.36
C LEU A 266 -8.76 -18.52 16.61
N LEU A 267 -8.66 -18.59 15.28
CA LEU A 267 -8.28 -17.45 14.43
C LEU A 267 -9.33 -16.30 14.43
N PRO A 268 -10.61 -16.50 14.08
CA PRO A 268 -11.58 -15.41 14.14
C PRO A 268 -11.74 -14.86 15.57
N ALA A 269 -11.58 -15.68 16.62
CA ALA A 269 -11.57 -15.21 18.00
C ALA A 269 -10.40 -14.26 18.29
N ILE A 270 -9.16 -14.60 17.94
CA ILE A 270 -8.01 -13.71 18.18
C ILE A 270 -8.07 -12.46 17.29
N GLN A 271 -8.51 -12.58 16.04
CA GLN A 271 -8.70 -11.42 15.15
C GLN A 271 -9.72 -10.43 15.74
N LEU A 272 -10.80 -10.92 16.37
CA LEU A 272 -11.75 -10.05 17.05
C LEU A 272 -11.22 -9.46 18.36
N GLN A 273 -10.27 -10.10 19.05
CA GLN A 273 -9.54 -9.45 20.15
C GLN A 273 -8.76 -8.21 19.64
N PHE A 274 -8.03 -8.33 18.53
CA PHE A 274 -7.25 -7.23 17.94
C PHE A 274 -8.13 -6.02 17.61
N ILE A 275 -9.22 -6.25 16.87
CA ILE A 275 -10.25 -5.27 16.51
C ILE A 275 -10.72 -4.47 17.74
N ASN A 276 -10.94 -5.18 18.84
CA ASN A 276 -11.45 -4.57 20.06
C ASN A 276 -10.41 -3.71 20.79
N PHE A 277 -9.11 -4.00 20.75
CA PHE A 277 -8.10 -3.08 21.29
C PHE A 277 -7.73 -1.93 20.33
N TYR A 278 -7.92 -2.07 19.01
CA TYR A 278 -7.91 -0.92 18.09
C TYR A 278 -9.04 0.05 18.42
N THR A 279 -10.27 -0.47 18.54
CA THR A 279 -11.46 0.31 18.93
C THR A 279 -11.29 0.95 20.31
N GLY A 280 -10.75 0.21 21.28
CA GLY A 280 -10.42 0.71 22.62
C GLY A 280 -9.36 1.81 22.62
N SER A 281 -8.32 1.69 21.78
CA SER A 281 -7.30 2.73 21.64
C SER A 281 -7.87 4.01 20.99
N ALA A 282 -8.76 3.88 20.01
CA ALA A 282 -9.48 5.01 19.42
C ALA A 282 -10.44 5.69 20.42
N GLN A 283 -11.19 4.90 21.20
CA GLN A 283 -12.00 5.41 22.32
C GLN A 283 -11.15 6.16 23.36
N GLY A 284 -9.96 5.64 23.70
CA GLY A 284 -9.02 6.28 24.62
C GLY A 284 -8.48 7.61 24.08
N ALA A 285 -8.06 7.62 22.80
CA ALA A 285 -7.59 8.82 22.12
C ALA A 285 -8.68 9.92 22.05
N LEU A 286 -9.93 9.55 21.76
CA LEU A 286 -11.06 10.50 21.74
C LEU A 286 -11.44 10.98 23.15
N LYS A 287 -11.54 10.10 24.16
CA LYS A 287 -11.82 10.47 25.56
C LYS A 287 -10.78 11.45 26.10
N LYS A 288 -9.49 11.12 25.94
CA LYS A 288 -8.35 11.96 26.36
C LYS A 288 -8.26 13.24 25.52
N GLY A 289 -8.56 13.14 24.23
CA GLY A 289 -8.54 14.25 23.29
C GLY A 289 -9.57 15.31 23.66
N ALA A 290 -10.84 14.94 23.78
CA ALA A 290 -11.92 15.86 24.14
C ALA A 290 -11.66 16.56 25.50
N GLN A 291 -11.15 15.80 26.49
CA GLN A 291 -10.70 16.36 27.78
C GLN A 291 -9.54 17.36 27.62
N PHE A 292 -8.58 17.09 26.74
CA PHE A 292 -7.47 18.00 26.47
C PHE A 292 -7.95 19.25 25.72
N THR A 293 -8.78 19.11 24.68
CA THR A 293 -9.35 20.22 23.92
C THR A 293 -10.14 21.16 24.83
N ALA A 294 -11.05 20.64 25.65
CA ALA A 294 -11.86 21.42 26.58
C ALA A 294 -11.05 22.17 27.65
N LYS A 295 -9.85 21.68 27.99
CA LYS A 295 -9.00 22.25 29.06
C LYS A 295 -7.84 23.13 28.57
N ASN A 296 -7.30 22.89 27.36
CA ASN A 296 -6.00 23.45 26.95
C ASN A 296 -6.02 24.14 25.57
N THR A 297 -6.98 23.81 24.71
CA THR A 297 -7.06 24.30 23.33
C THR A 297 -7.88 25.60 23.29
N ARG A 298 -7.35 26.59 22.57
CA ARG A 298 -7.96 27.92 22.39
C ARG A 298 -8.62 27.99 21.02
N GLY A 299 -9.57 28.90 20.85
CA GLY A 299 -10.08 29.24 19.52
C GLY A 299 -9.00 29.88 18.62
N TRP A 300 -9.29 29.99 17.34
CA TRP A 300 -8.41 30.56 16.34
C TRP A 300 -8.50 32.10 16.36
N PRO A 301 -7.42 32.82 16.77
CA PRO A 301 -7.50 34.26 17.05
C PRO A 301 -7.64 35.13 15.79
N PHE A 302 -7.52 34.53 14.60
CA PHE A 302 -7.62 35.22 13.30
C PHE A 302 -8.86 34.80 12.49
N ALA A 303 -9.84 34.16 13.12
CA ALA A 303 -11.17 33.96 12.53
C ALA A 303 -11.93 35.29 12.41
N ALA A 304 -12.96 35.35 11.57
CA ALA A 304 -13.86 36.52 11.51
C ALA A 304 -14.73 36.68 12.77
N ASP A 305 -14.88 35.60 13.54
CA ASP A 305 -15.60 35.52 14.82
C ASP A 305 -14.77 34.66 15.80
N PRO A 306 -13.69 35.22 16.39
CA PRO A 306 -12.72 34.47 17.19
C PRO A 306 -13.30 33.88 18.47
N LYS A 307 -13.12 32.58 18.67
CA LYS A 307 -13.58 31.89 19.88
C LYS A 307 -12.53 31.92 21.00
N GLN A 308 -12.98 31.76 22.24
CA GLN A 308 -12.07 31.72 23.39
C GLN A 308 -11.48 30.31 23.56
N THR A 309 -12.29 29.28 23.37
CA THR A 309 -11.96 27.88 23.62
C THR A 309 -12.08 27.04 22.34
N GLY A 310 -11.29 25.96 22.25
CA GLY A 310 -11.34 25.06 21.09
C GLY A 310 -12.68 24.30 20.95
N ILE A 311 -13.47 24.18 22.03
CA ILE A 311 -14.78 23.51 21.99
C ILE A 311 -15.88 24.37 21.34
N GLU A 312 -15.63 25.66 21.13
CA GLU A 312 -16.54 26.58 20.42
C GLU A 312 -16.26 26.63 18.90
N GLU A 313 -15.13 26.08 18.45
CA GLU A 313 -14.72 26.11 17.05
C GLU A 313 -15.45 25.05 16.21
N PHE A 314 -16.15 25.49 15.16
CA PHE A 314 -17.01 24.62 14.35
C PHE A 314 -16.23 23.46 13.69
N TYR A 315 -14.97 23.68 13.30
CA TYR A 315 -14.14 22.65 12.66
C TYR A 315 -13.64 21.61 13.67
N ILE A 316 -13.39 22.01 14.93
CA ILE A 316 -13.06 21.08 16.03
C ILE A 316 -14.30 20.27 16.41
N GLN A 317 -15.48 20.90 16.47
CA GLN A 317 -16.76 20.20 16.66
C GLN A 317 -17.04 19.22 15.51
N ALA A 318 -16.73 19.59 14.26
CA ALA A 318 -16.91 18.71 13.11
C ALA A 318 -16.00 17.47 13.18
N LEU A 319 -14.71 17.63 13.49
CA LEU A 319 -13.76 16.51 13.65
C LEU A 319 -14.24 15.53 14.73
N TYR A 320 -14.58 16.02 15.94
CA TYR A 320 -15.10 15.14 17.00
C TYR A 320 -16.46 14.52 16.64
N GLY A 321 -17.34 15.24 15.93
CA GLY A 321 -18.62 14.73 15.47
C GLY A 321 -18.48 13.60 14.44
N GLU A 322 -17.61 13.77 13.46
CA GLU A 322 -17.28 12.76 12.45
C GLU A 322 -16.69 11.50 13.11
N TRP A 323 -15.67 11.67 13.96
CA TRP A 323 -15.04 10.54 14.64
C TRP A 323 -15.99 9.83 15.60
N GLN A 324 -16.86 10.56 16.31
CA GLN A 324 -17.83 9.94 17.20
C GLN A 324 -18.92 9.17 16.44
N ALA A 325 -19.36 9.66 15.28
CA ALA A 325 -20.29 8.94 14.41
C ALA A 325 -19.66 7.68 13.79
N LYS A 326 -18.42 7.77 13.30
CA LYS A 326 -17.63 6.61 12.83
C LYS A 326 -17.42 5.59 13.95
N LEU A 327 -17.09 6.03 15.17
CA LEU A 327 -16.92 5.16 16.33
C LEU A 327 -18.21 4.40 16.68
N TRP A 328 -19.36 5.07 16.75
CA TRP A 328 -20.63 4.39 17.08
C TRP A 328 -21.02 3.35 16.01
N ALA A 329 -20.77 3.64 14.72
CA ALA A 329 -20.98 2.67 13.64
C ALA A 329 -20.05 1.45 13.77
N LEU A 330 -18.76 1.68 14.07
CA LEU A 330 -17.79 0.64 14.32
C LEU A 330 -18.14 -0.20 15.56
N GLU A 331 -18.53 0.42 16.68
CA GLU A 331 -18.93 -0.27 17.90
C GLU A 331 -20.07 -1.25 17.65
N ALA A 332 -21.11 -0.84 16.91
CA ALA A 332 -22.21 -1.72 16.53
C ALA A 332 -21.77 -2.89 15.64
N GLN A 333 -20.85 -2.64 14.69
CA GLN A 333 -20.29 -3.68 13.81
C GLN A 333 -19.44 -4.70 14.58
N VAL A 334 -18.63 -4.23 15.53
CA VAL A 334 -17.72 -5.06 16.35
C VAL A 334 -18.50 -5.85 17.42
N ASP A 335 -19.50 -5.25 18.06
CA ASP A 335 -20.39 -5.93 19.01
C ASP A 335 -21.17 -7.06 18.31
N GLN A 336 -21.74 -6.78 17.12
CA GLN A 336 -22.43 -7.81 16.33
C GLN A 336 -21.49 -8.94 15.90
N ALA A 337 -20.24 -8.65 15.53
CA ALA A 337 -19.24 -9.68 15.26
C ALA A 337 -18.96 -10.55 16.50
N GLY A 338 -18.97 -9.94 17.70
CA GLY A 338 -18.91 -10.62 18.99
C GLY A 338 -20.09 -11.55 19.23
N GLU A 339 -21.31 -11.09 19.02
CA GLU A 339 -22.54 -11.89 19.14
C GLU A 339 -22.61 -13.06 18.14
N ILE A 340 -21.99 -12.93 16.96
CA ILE A 340 -21.92 -14.01 15.98
C ILE A 340 -20.97 -15.11 16.47
N ILE A 341 -19.73 -14.78 16.86
CA ILE A 341 -18.78 -15.81 17.30
C ILE A 341 -19.09 -16.35 18.71
N GLY A 342 -19.63 -15.53 19.62
CA GLY A 342 -20.07 -15.95 20.94
C GLY A 342 -21.14 -17.05 20.88
N ARG A 343 -22.14 -16.91 20.01
CA ARG A 343 -23.16 -17.94 19.76
C ARG A 343 -22.63 -19.24 19.13
N LEU A 344 -21.45 -19.21 18.51
CA LEU A 344 -20.76 -20.44 18.09
C LEU A 344 -20.01 -21.04 19.29
N LEU A 345 -19.17 -20.26 19.97
CA LEU A 345 -18.36 -20.68 21.12
C LEU A 345 -19.18 -21.16 22.33
N ALA A 346 -20.46 -20.76 22.44
CA ALA A 346 -21.40 -21.21 23.47
C ALA A 346 -21.99 -22.62 23.22
N ARG A 347 -21.69 -23.31 22.10
CA ARG A 347 -22.23 -24.64 21.80
C ARG A 347 -21.52 -25.74 22.58
N GLU A 348 -22.21 -26.31 23.57
CA GLU A 348 -21.70 -27.43 24.39
C GLU A 348 -21.27 -28.65 23.57
N ASN A 349 -21.97 -28.97 22.48
CA ASN A 349 -21.64 -30.09 21.60
C ASN A 349 -20.45 -29.82 20.66
N ARG A 350 -19.92 -28.60 20.64
CA ARG A 350 -18.80 -28.14 19.80
C ARG A 350 -18.98 -28.38 18.28
N GLN A 351 -20.22 -28.46 17.79
CA GLN A 351 -20.51 -28.68 16.36
C GLN A 351 -20.95 -27.38 15.66
N ILE A 352 -20.25 -27.05 14.58
CA ILE A 352 -20.54 -25.92 13.67
C ILE A 352 -20.31 -26.36 12.22
N THR A 353 -20.97 -25.71 11.26
CA THR A 353 -20.65 -25.89 9.84
C THR A 353 -19.49 -24.99 9.38
N GLU A 354 -18.91 -25.33 8.23
CA GLU A 354 -17.91 -24.48 7.57
C GLU A 354 -18.49 -23.12 7.16
N GLU A 355 -19.78 -23.08 6.79
CA GLU A 355 -20.52 -21.86 6.48
C GLU A 355 -20.70 -20.96 7.71
N GLU A 356 -21.11 -21.52 8.86
CA GLU A 356 -21.25 -20.77 10.11
C GLU A 356 -19.92 -20.15 10.55
N ARG A 357 -18.84 -20.93 10.45
CA ARG A 357 -17.47 -20.48 10.70
C ARG A 357 -17.03 -19.42 9.69
N GLY A 358 -17.32 -19.63 8.41
CA GLY A 358 -16.98 -18.72 7.31
C GLY A 358 -17.67 -17.36 7.44
N TYR A 359 -18.96 -17.38 7.77
CA TYR A 359 -19.75 -16.19 8.03
C TYR A 359 -19.20 -15.39 9.22
N ALA A 360 -18.89 -16.05 10.33
CA ALA A 360 -18.22 -15.40 11.47
C ALA A 360 -16.88 -14.78 11.05
N ALA A 361 -16.04 -15.53 10.33
CA ALA A 361 -14.73 -15.07 9.88
C ALA A 361 -14.80 -13.85 8.94
N VAL A 362 -15.74 -13.81 7.98
CA VAL A 362 -15.84 -12.67 7.04
C VAL A 362 -16.45 -11.43 7.69
N ARG A 363 -17.41 -11.59 8.62
CA ARG A 363 -17.94 -10.44 9.42
C ARG A 363 -16.85 -9.84 10.32
N ILE A 364 -15.98 -10.69 10.88
CA ILE A 364 -14.80 -10.26 11.66
C ILE A 364 -13.74 -9.62 10.75
N ALA A 365 -13.47 -10.16 9.56
CA ALA A 365 -12.57 -9.54 8.59
C ALA A 365 -13.03 -8.13 8.17
N ALA A 366 -14.34 -7.94 7.91
CA ALA A 366 -14.92 -6.62 7.64
C ALA A 366 -14.73 -5.65 8.81
N ALA A 367 -15.00 -6.09 10.04
CA ALA A 367 -14.76 -5.30 11.25
C ALA A 367 -13.26 -4.98 11.44
N LYS A 368 -12.33 -5.82 10.97
CA LYS A 368 -10.89 -5.53 10.98
C LYS A 368 -10.48 -4.44 10.01
N VAL A 369 -11.05 -4.40 8.81
CA VAL A 369 -10.81 -3.30 7.86
C VAL A 369 -11.22 -1.98 8.50
N THR A 370 -12.48 -1.87 8.92
CA THR A 370 -13.04 -0.63 9.47
C THR A 370 -12.35 -0.18 10.77
N SER A 371 -12.03 -1.10 11.69
CA SER A 371 -11.29 -0.74 12.93
C SER A 371 -9.84 -0.35 12.70
N THR A 372 -9.15 -0.97 11.73
CA THR A 372 -7.76 -0.62 11.38
C THR A 372 -7.69 0.80 10.82
N GLU A 373 -8.55 1.10 9.85
CA GLU A 373 -8.59 2.40 9.16
C GLU A 373 -9.02 3.51 10.14
N PHE A 374 -10.11 3.29 10.89
CA PHE A 374 -10.61 4.28 11.85
C PHE A 374 -9.63 4.56 13.00
N ALA A 375 -8.99 3.53 13.56
CA ALA A 375 -8.05 3.73 14.66
C ALA A 375 -6.78 4.45 14.19
N LEU A 376 -6.27 4.17 12.98
CA LEU A 376 -5.16 4.92 12.40
C LEU A 376 -5.55 6.38 12.07
N GLU A 377 -6.73 6.60 11.49
CA GLU A 377 -7.25 7.95 11.21
C GLU A 377 -7.32 8.79 12.50
N VAL A 378 -8.05 8.32 13.51
CA VAL A 378 -8.24 9.05 14.77
C VAL A 378 -6.92 9.30 15.48
N THR A 379 -6.08 8.27 15.65
CA THR A 379 -4.87 8.42 16.48
C THR A 379 -3.79 9.28 15.81
N SER A 380 -3.81 9.39 14.48
CA SER A 380 -2.99 10.35 13.73
C SER A 380 -3.61 11.76 13.71
N LYS A 381 -4.89 11.90 13.31
CA LYS A 381 -5.52 13.21 13.10
C LYS A 381 -5.97 13.92 14.38
N ILE A 382 -6.03 13.25 15.53
CA ILE A 382 -6.46 13.87 16.80
C ILE A 382 -5.72 15.19 17.09
N TYR A 383 -4.43 15.28 16.72
CA TYR A 383 -3.60 16.47 16.89
C TYR A 383 -4.17 17.74 16.22
N GLU A 384 -4.93 17.62 15.12
CA GLU A 384 -5.64 18.73 14.47
C GLU A 384 -6.66 19.38 15.42
N ALA A 385 -7.36 18.58 16.23
CA ALA A 385 -8.36 19.03 17.21
C ALA A 385 -7.76 19.45 18.57
N LEU A 386 -6.47 19.13 18.82
CA LEU A 386 -5.74 19.50 20.04
C LEU A 386 -4.92 20.79 19.86
N GLY A 387 -4.36 21.01 18.67
CA GLY A 387 -3.42 22.09 18.38
C GLY A 387 -2.04 21.89 19.02
N SER A 388 -1.05 22.70 18.58
CA SER A 388 0.39 22.48 18.77
C SER A 388 0.92 22.25 20.20
N ARG A 389 0.13 22.49 21.25
CA ARG A 389 0.51 22.16 22.65
C ARG A 389 0.52 20.66 22.94
N SER A 390 -0.15 19.84 22.13
CA SER A 390 -0.24 18.37 22.29
C SER A 390 1.03 17.62 21.91
N ILE A 391 1.93 18.21 21.13
CA ILE A 391 3.19 17.58 20.69
C ILE A 391 4.17 17.32 21.85
N ALA A 392 4.01 18.04 22.97
CA ALA A 392 4.87 17.86 24.13
C ALA A 392 4.63 16.48 24.77
N LEU A 393 5.67 15.66 24.93
CA LEU A 393 5.59 14.27 25.42
C LEU A 393 4.73 14.09 26.68
N ARG A 394 4.70 15.08 27.58
CA ARG A 394 3.84 15.12 28.78
C ARG A 394 2.33 15.10 28.53
N ALA A 395 1.86 15.41 27.32
CA ALA A 395 0.47 15.24 26.91
C ALA A 395 0.15 13.77 26.57
N GLY A 396 1.17 13.02 26.12
CA GLY A 396 1.12 11.57 26.00
C GLY A 396 0.08 11.06 25.03
N PHE A 397 0.00 11.61 23.81
CA PHE A 397 -0.90 11.10 22.76
C PHE A 397 -0.22 10.08 21.83
N ALA A 398 1.11 10.15 21.66
CA ALA A 398 1.87 9.33 20.70
C ALA A 398 1.66 7.82 20.89
N HIS A 399 1.58 7.33 22.14
CA HIS A 399 1.40 5.89 22.41
C HIS A 399 0.15 5.30 21.73
N PHE A 400 -0.93 6.07 21.53
CA PHE A 400 -2.12 5.56 20.84
C PHE A 400 -1.84 5.25 19.37
N PHE A 401 -1.23 6.21 18.64
CA PHE A 401 -0.85 5.99 17.25
C PHE A 401 0.20 4.89 17.13
N ASN A 402 1.24 4.94 17.95
CA ASN A 402 2.32 3.97 17.95
C ASN A 402 1.80 2.54 18.20
N ASN A 403 0.97 2.33 19.23
CA ASN A 403 0.39 1.02 19.54
C ASN A 403 -0.47 0.48 18.40
N VAL A 404 -1.36 1.31 17.83
CA VAL A 404 -2.22 0.92 16.71
C VAL A 404 -1.39 0.66 15.46
N ARG A 405 -0.43 1.53 15.12
CA ARG A 405 0.41 1.38 13.92
C ARG A 405 1.30 0.13 13.99
N THR A 406 1.89 -0.18 15.14
CA THR A 406 2.65 -1.42 15.34
C THR A 406 1.76 -2.65 15.18
N HIS A 407 0.63 -2.75 15.90
CA HIS A 407 -0.15 -4.00 15.88
C HIS A 407 -0.98 -4.20 14.61
N THR A 408 -1.38 -3.13 13.91
CA THR A 408 -2.08 -3.25 12.61
C THR A 408 -1.24 -3.90 11.51
N LEU A 409 0.07 -4.08 11.73
CA LEU A 409 0.98 -4.82 10.85
C LEU A 409 1.04 -6.34 11.14
N HIS A 410 0.36 -6.83 12.18
CA HIS A 410 0.37 -8.26 12.58
C HIS A 410 -0.02 -9.22 11.44
N ASP A 411 -1.01 -8.86 10.64
CA ASP A 411 -1.30 -9.48 9.34
C ASP A 411 -1.92 -8.43 8.39
N PRO A 412 -1.53 -8.39 7.09
CA PRO A 412 -1.89 -7.29 6.19
C PRO A 412 -3.40 -7.08 6.03
N VAL A 413 -3.85 -5.84 6.19
CA VAL A 413 -5.27 -5.49 6.08
C VAL A 413 -5.79 -5.68 4.65
N ALA A 414 -4.95 -5.55 3.61
CA ALA A 414 -5.29 -5.92 2.23
C ALA A 414 -5.82 -7.35 2.08
N HIS A 415 -5.24 -8.34 2.77
CA HIS A 415 -5.79 -9.70 2.75
C HIS A 415 -7.19 -9.77 3.37
N LYS A 416 -7.49 -8.93 4.38
CA LYS A 416 -8.83 -8.86 4.98
C LYS A 416 -9.82 -8.16 4.04
N LYS A 417 -9.40 -7.08 3.36
CA LYS A 417 -10.16 -6.42 2.28
C LYS A 417 -10.51 -7.40 1.17
N ALA A 418 -9.52 -8.14 0.65
CA ALA A 418 -9.69 -9.14 -0.40
C ALA A 418 -10.60 -10.31 0.04
N GLN A 419 -10.55 -10.73 1.30
CA GLN A 419 -11.43 -11.79 1.85
C GLN A 419 -12.90 -11.34 1.90
N VAL A 420 -13.16 -10.09 2.26
CA VAL A 420 -14.52 -9.51 2.21
C VAL A 420 -14.98 -9.30 0.77
N GLY A 421 -14.11 -8.78 -0.10
CA GLY A 421 -14.41 -8.59 -1.52
C GLY A 421 -14.75 -9.89 -2.25
N ARG A 422 -13.96 -10.96 -2.04
CA ARG A 422 -14.23 -12.29 -2.61
C ARG A 422 -15.59 -12.82 -2.17
N TYR A 423 -15.92 -12.73 -0.89
CA TYR A 423 -17.23 -13.16 -0.37
C TYR A 423 -18.39 -12.39 -1.04
N VAL A 424 -18.26 -11.08 -1.23
CA VAL A 424 -19.28 -10.26 -1.91
C VAL A 424 -19.41 -10.62 -3.40
N LEU A 425 -18.30 -10.91 -4.09
CA LEU A 425 -18.30 -11.19 -5.54
C LEU A 425 -18.65 -12.64 -5.91
N THR A 426 -18.37 -13.61 -5.03
CA THR A 426 -18.45 -15.05 -5.34
C THR A 426 -19.30 -15.86 -4.36
N GLY A 427 -19.62 -15.31 -3.19
CA GLY A 427 -20.20 -16.04 -2.06
C GLY A 427 -19.19 -16.91 -1.28
N GLU A 428 -17.94 -17.04 -1.75
CA GLU A 428 -16.96 -17.94 -1.14
C GLU A 428 -16.32 -17.37 0.13
N TYR A 429 -16.18 -18.21 1.16
CA TYR A 429 -15.45 -17.89 2.38
C TYR A 429 -13.94 -18.16 2.23
N ALA A 430 -13.14 -17.46 3.03
CA ALA A 430 -11.70 -17.69 3.09
C ALA A 430 -11.37 -19.06 3.71
N THR A 431 -10.68 -19.92 2.95
CA THR A 431 -10.20 -21.23 3.40
C THR A 431 -9.52 -21.14 4.76
N PRO A 432 -9.86 -21.99 5.75
CA PRO A 432 -9.16 -22.03 7.02
C PRO A 432 -7.66 -22.32 6.82
N THR A 433 -6.83 -21.35 7.19
CA THR A 433 -5.42 -21.56 7.54
C THR A 433 -5.18 -20.88 8.89
N TRP A 434 -4.01 -21.07 9.50
CA TRP A 434 -3.68 -20.44 10.78
C TRP A 434 -3.97 -18.93 10.82
N TYR A 435 -3.73 -18.19 9.71
CA TYR A 435 -3.88 -16.72 9.62
C TYR A 435 -4.80 -16.26 8.47
N THR A 436 -5.35 -17.18 7.67
CA THR A 436 -6.14 -17.00 6.42
C THR A 436 -5.48 -16.15 5.33
N GLY A 437 -5.13 -16.79 4.20
CA GLY A 437 -5.06 -16.09 2.90
C GLY A 437 -3.81 -16.21 2.02
N GLY A 438 -2.99 -17.27 2.12
CA GLY A 438 -1.85 -17.51 1.22
C GLY A 438 -1.97 -18.80 0.41
N PHE A 439 -1.52 -18.80 -0.85
CA PHE A 439 -1.62 -19.93 -1.80
C PHE A 439 -0.51 -20.99 -1.62
N ALA A 440 -0.44 -21.64 -0.45
CA ALA A 440 0.37 -22.85 -0.25
C ALA A 440 -0.09 -23.65 0.99
N ALA A 441 -1.12 -24.49 0.84
CA ALA A 441 -1.51 -25.50 1.82
C ALA A 441 -2.35 -26.60 1.14
N ARG A 442 -1.70 -27.42 0.31
CA ARG A 442 -2.21 -28.78 0.08
C ARG A 442 -1.89 -29.62 1.32
N ASP A 443 -2.73 -30.62 1.55
CA ASP A 443 -2.48 -31.74 2.48
C ASP A 443 -2.33 -31.38 3.97
N LEU A 444 -3.47 -31.11 4.62
CA LEU A 444 -3.62 -31.12 6.08
C LEU A 444 -4.88 -31.88 6.58
N PHE A 445 -5.59 -32.57 5.66
CA PHE A 445 -6.86 -33.26 5.92
C PHE A 445 -6.93 -34.69 5.35
N ALA A 446 -5.80 -35.25 4.90
CA ALA A 446 -5.75 -36.50 4.13
C ALA A 446 -5.71 -37.79 4.98
N LEU A 447 -6.54 -37.91 6.03
CA LEU A 447 -6.65 -39.13 6.85
C LEU A 447 -8.10 -39.56 7.11
N ALA A 448 -8.70 -40.24 6.13
CA ALA A 448 -9.84 -41.13 6.30
C ALA A 448 -9.70 -42.35 5.36
N PRO A 449 -9.91 -43.61 5.82
CA PRO A 449 -9.65 -44.79 4.98
C PRO A 449 -10.65 -44.99 3.84
N THR A 450 -10.18 -45.55 2.72
CA THR A 450 -11.02 -45.90 1.56
C THR A 450 -11.70 -47.25 1.72
N HIS A 451 -13.02 -47.29 1.52
CA HIS A 451 -13.80 -48.51 1.27
C HIS A 451 -14.68 -48.31 0.04
N GLY A 452 -14.50 -49.17 -0.98
CA GLY A 452 -15.44 -49.35 -2.09
C GLY A 452 -15.96 -50.80 -2.08
N PRO A 453 -16.26 -51.41 -3.24
CA PRO A 453 -16.58 -50.81 -4.54
C PRO A 453 -17.92 -51.33 -5.11
N LEU A 454 -18.49 -50.65 -6.13
CA LEU A 454 -19.52 -51.25 -6.99
C LEU A 454 -19.21 -51.07 -8.48
N THR A 455 -18.60 -52.11 -9.03
CA THR A 455 -18.62 -52.55 -10.44
C THR A 455 -20.06 -52.73 -10.96
N THR A 456 -20.41 -52.64 -12.26
CA THR A 456 -19.75 -52.32 -13.56
C THR A 456 -20.89 -52.03 -14.57
N ILE A 457 -20.68 -51.47 -15.77
CA ILE A 457 -20.36 -52.13 -17.07
C ILE A 457 -20.31 -50.97 -18.10
N SER A 458 -19.18 -50.70 -18.79
CA SER A 458 -18.81 -51.14 -20.15
C SER A 458 -19.76 -50.65 -21.28
N MET A 459 -19.34 -50.07 -22.43
CA MET A 459 -18.02 -49.76 -23.00
C MET A 459 -18.16 -48.64 -24.08
N PRO A 460 -17.08 -47.98 -24.57
CA PRO A 460 -17.11 -46.92 -25.61
C PRO A 460 -16.54 -47.46 -26.96
N PRO A 461 -15.91 -46.71 -27.87
CA PRO A 461 -16.02 -45.29 -28.28
C PRO A 461 -16.31 -45.11 -29.80
N ARG A 462 -16.52 -43.88 -30.26
CA ARG A 462 -16.01 -43.31 -31.54
C ARG A 462 -16.33 -41.82 -31.63
N GLY A 463 -15.51 -41.03 -32.32
CA GLY A 463 -15.65 -39.57 -32.40
C GLY A 463 -15.49 -39.02 -33.82
N LEU A 464 -15.32 -37.69 -33.92
CA LEU A 464 -14.87 -36.95 -35.11
C LEU A 464 -15.69 -37.12 -36.40
N LYS A 465 -16.62 -36.17 -36.65
CA LYS A 465 -16.33 -35.03 -37.56
C LYS A 465 -17.44 -33.97 -37.59
N ALA A 466 -17.10 -32.82 -38.18
CA ALA A 466 -17.76 -31.53 -38.05
C ALA A 466 -18.89 -31.26 -39.08
N ALA A 467 -19.55 -30.11 -38.84
CA ALA A 467 -20.16 -29.18 -39.81
C ALA A 467 -21.59 -29.43 -40.35
N GLY A 468 -22.44 -28.40 -40.20
CA GLY A 468 -23.02 -27.76 -41.40
C GLY A 468 -24.55 -27.62 -41.50
N LYS A 469 -25.08 -26.48 -41.01
CA LYS A 469 -26.26 -25.71 -41.49
C LYS A 469 -27.20 -26.34 -42.54
N ASN A 470 -28.53 -26.27 -42.34
CA ASN A 470 -29.38 -25.28 -43.05
C ASN A 470 -30.87 -25.21 -42.66
N LYS A 471 -31.54 -24.14 -43.12
CA LYS A 471 -32.94 -23.72 -42.87
C LYS A 471 -34.02 -24.56 -43.59
N ARG A 472 -35.27 -24.45 -43.13
CA ARG A 472 -36.50 -24.47 -43.95
C ARG A 472 -37.52 -23.40 -43.46
N THR A 473 -38.42 -22.98 -44.34
CA THR A 473 -39.40 -21.89 -44.15
C THR A 473 -40.63 -22.10 -45.03
N ALA A 474 -41.85 -21.81 -44.54
CA ALA A 474 -43.04 -21.46 -45.36
C ALA A 474 -44.20 -20.91 -44.48
N ALA A 475 -45.07 -20.09 -45.07
CA ALA A 475 -46.33 -19.54 -44.50
C ALA A 475 -47.54 -20.21 -45.23
N THR A 476 -48.86 -19.89 -45.10
CA THR A 476 -49.68 -18.82 -44.46
C THR A 476 -51.17 -19.24 -44.50
N ALA A 477 -52.08 -18.75 -43.62
CA ALA A 477 -53.55 -18.61 -43.90
C ALA A 477 -54.34 -17.80 -42.82
N PHE A 478 -55.48 -17.21 -43.23
CA PHE A 478 -56.52 -16.41 -42.50
C PHE A 478 -57.24 -17.18 -41.34
N ASP A 479 -57.90 -16.61 -40.30
CA ASP A 479 -58.68 -15.34 -40.05
C ASP A 479 -60.17 -15.35 -40.56
N PRO A 480 -61.20 -14.68 -39.97
CA PRO A 480 -61.41 -14.03 -38.64
C PRO A 480 -62.65 -14.55 -37.82
N SER A 481 -62.81 -14.18 -36.53
CA SER A 481 -64.09 -13.77 -35.85
C SER A 481 -64.03 -13.74 -34.29
N ALA A 482 -65.08 -13.17 -33.65
CA ALA A 482 -65.30 -12.97 -32.19
C ALA A 482 -64.37 -11.94 -31.48
N ILE A 483 -64.78 -10.69 -31.19
CA ILE A 483 -65.75 -10.20 -30.16
C ILE A 483 -65.20 -10.38 -28.71
N GLY A 484 -65.09 -9.34 -27.85
CA GLY A 484 -65.28 -7.88 -28.04
C GLY A 484 -65.76 -7.15 -26.75
N ALA A 485 -65.56 -5.82 -26.68
CA ALA A 485 -66.04 -4.87 -25.63
C ALA A 485 -65.46 -5.07 -24.19
N SER A 486 -65.48 -4.13 -23.23
CA SER A 486 -65.57 -2.64 -23.15
C SER A 486 -65.29 -2.23 -21.67
N GLY A 487 -64.91 -1.02 -21.26
CA GLY A 487 -64.57 0.26 -21.92
C GLY A 487 -64.81 1.47 -20.97
N SER A 488 -64.16 2.63 -21.19
CA SER A 488 -64.41 3.96 -20.53
C SER A 488 -64.19 4.06 -18.99
N SER A 489 -63.85 5.19 -18.34
CA SER A 489 -63.32 6.55 -18.66
C SER A 489 -62.83 7.17 -17.31
N THR A 490 -62.18 8.33 -17.12
CA THR A 490 -61.98 9.61 -17.86
C THR A 490 -60.60 10.22 -17.53
N ALA A 491 -60.09 11.13 -18.36
CA ALA A 491 -58.97 12.04 -18.02
C ALA A 491 -59.51 13.43 -17.53
N PRO A 492 -58.70 14.36 -16.98
CA PRO A 492 -57.63 15.05 -17.72
C PRO A 492 -56.26 15.11 -17.01
N ALA A 493 -55.26 15.65 -17.73
CA ALA A 493 -53.84 15.56 -17.41
C ALA A 493 -53.26 16.69 -16.52
N SER A 494 -52.10 16.42 -15.92
CA SER A 494 -50.94 17.34 -15.98
C SER A 494 -49.59 16.65 -15.72
N SER A 495 -48.74 16.58 -16.76
CA SER A 495 -47.25 16.55 -16.76
C SER A 495 -46.41 15.49 -15.99
N SER A 496 -45.36 15.02 -16.70
CA SER A 496 -44.05 14.51 -16.20
C SER A 496 -43.98 13.21 -15.34
N GLY A 497 -44.32 12.08 -15.96
CA GLY A 497 -43.36 10.96 -16.17
C GLY A 497 -42.79 10.16 -14.99
N SER A 498 -43.40 9.01 -14.70
CA SER A 498 -42.73 7.81 -14.14
C SER A 498 -41.83 7.14 -15.22
N ARG A 499 -40.81 6.31 -14.94
CA ARG A 499 -40.60 5.18 -14.01
C ARG A 499 -41.33 3.86 -14.37
N ASP A 500 -40.62 2.75 -14.07
CA ASP A 500 -41.05 1.36 -13.77
C ASP A 500 -41.26 0.28 -14.88
N VAL A 501 -40.21 -0.55 -15.08
CA VAL A 501 -40.10 -2.02 -14.83
C VAL A 501 -41.35 -2.95 -14.94
N SER A 502 -41.24 -4.08 -15.70
CA SER A 502 -41.84 -5.40 -15.32
C SER A 502 -41.28 -6.63 -16.08
N THR A 503 -41.37 -7.82 -15.45
CA THR A 503 -40.92 -9.18 -15.88
C THR A 503 -41.75 -9.81 -17.03
N THR A 504 -41.43 -10.96 -17.67
CA THR A 504 -40.49 -12.11 -17.40
C THR A 504 -39.85 -12.61 -18.74
N SER A 505 -39.49 -13.86 -19.12
CA SER A 505 -39.70 -15.27 -18.66
C SER A 505 -38.59 -16.26 -19.10
N GLU A 506 -38.63 -17.46 -18.50
CA GLU A 506 -38.00 -18.78 -18.80
C GLU A 506 -37.39 -19.07 -20.20
N ASP A 507 -36.10 -19.46 -20.25
CA ASP A 507 -35.68 -20.88 -20.43
C ASP A 507 -34.21 -21.05 -19.97
N GLY A 508 -33.74 -22.27 -19.63
CA GLY A 508 -32.56 -22.43 -18.74
C GLY A 508 -31.32 -23.18 -19.28
N ASN A 509 -30.19 -22.49 -19.45
CA ASN A 509 -28.86 -23.05 -19.12
C ASN A 509 -27.73 -22.01 -18.93
N VAL A 510 -26.72 -22.36 -18.11
CA VAL A 510 -25.41 -21.70 -17.85
C VAL A 510 -25.38 -20.16 -17.73
N ARG A 511 -25.18 -19.65 -16.50
CA ARG A 511 -24.79 -18.25 -16.26
C ARG A 511 -23.28 -18.04 -16.41
N THR A 512 -22.86 -17.54 -17.56
CA THR A 512 -21.82 -16.49 -17.63
C THR A 512 -22.54 -15.14 -17.75
N MET A 513 -22.09 -14.09 -17.07
CA MET A 513 -22.72 -12.76 -17.20
C MET A 513 -22.59 -12.22 -18.62
N PRO A 514 -23.68 -11.84 -19.30
CA PRO A 514 -23.61 -11.07 -20.53
C PRO A 514 -23.44 -9.58 -20.18
N LEU A 515 -22.24 -9.03 -20.41
CA LEU A 515 -22.01 -7.58 -20.38
C LEU A 515 -22.30 -6.96 -21.76
N ASP A 516 -23.55 -7.08 -22.20
CA ASP A 516 -24.11 -6.18 -23.22
C ASP A 516 -24.72 -4.98 -22.51
N GLY A 517 -23.93 -3.91 -22.41
CA GLY A 517 -24.24 -2.67 -21.71
C GLY A 517 -23.15 -1.65 -21.98
N ASP A 518 -22.17 -1.57 -21.09
CA ASP A 518 -21.10 -0.58 -21.14
C ASP A 518 -19.75 -1.23 -21.53
N ARG A 519 -19.30 -1.02 -22.78
CA ARG A 519 -17.87 -1.12 -23.12
C ARG A 519 -17.20 0.14 -22.59
N LEU A 520 -16.06 0.02 -21.92
CA LEU A 520 -15.22 1.17 -21.57
C LEU A 520 -14.89 1.94 -22.86
N SER A 521 -15.21 3.23 -22.91
CA SER A 521 -14.84 4.12 -24.01
C SER A 521 -13.38 4.57 -23.88
N VAL A 522 -12.84 5.21 -24.92
CA VAL A 522 -11.49 5.79 -24.86
C VAL A 522 -11.36 6.78 -23.69
N SER A 523 -12.43 7.52 -23.38
CA SER A 523 -12.46 8.46 -22.25
C SER A 523 -12.34 7.75 -20.90
N ASP A 524 -13.06 6.63 -20.70
CA ASP A 524 -13.01 5.87 -19.45
C ASP A 524 -11.61 5.28 -19.20
N LEU A 525 -10.89 4.91 -20.27
CA LEU A 525 -9.50 4.44 -20.17
C LEU A 525 -8.54 5.58 -19.75
N PHE A 526 -8.82 6.83 -20.12
CA PHE A 526 -8.06 7.98 -19.63
C PHE A 526 -8.41 8.34 -18.17
N GLU A 527 -9.66 8.19 -17.73
CA GLU A 527 -10.03 8.35 -16.30
C GLU A 527 -9.41 7.26 -15.42
N LEU A 528 -9.35 6.02 -15.92
CA LEU A 528 -8.61 4.93 -15.27
C LEU A 528 -7.10 5.24 -15.20
N ARG A 529 -6.51 5.83 -16.25
CA ARG A 529 -5.12 6.30 -16.23
C ARG A 529 -4.91 7.38 -15.15
N SER A 530 -5.79 8.37 -15.05
CA SER A 530 -5.71 9.42 -14.01
C SER A 530 -5.82 8.84 -12.59
N SER A 531 -6.68 7.83 -12.42
CA SER A 531 -6.82 7.07 -11.16
C SER A 531 -5.54 6.31 -10.80
N VAL A 532 -4.90 5.64 -11.77
CA VAL A 532 -3.60 4.98 -11.58
C VAL A 532 -2.50 5.97 -11.20
N VAL A 533 -2.40 7.12 -11.89
CA VAL A 533 -1.42 8.17 -11.55
C VAL A 533 -1.58 8.60 -10.09
N THR A 534 -2.82 8.73 -9.62
CA THR A 534 -3.15 9.13 -8.25
C THR A 534 -2.71 8.06 -7.24
N LEU A 535 -2.96 6.77 -7.51
CA LEU A 535 -2.51 5.67 -6.64
C LEU A 535 -0.98 5.60 -6.57
N LEU A 536 -0.31 5.59 -7.73
CA LEU A 536 1.16 5.49 -7.84
C LEU A 536 1.87 6.67 -7.17
N SER A 537 1.26 7.86 -7.10
CA SER A 537 1.85 9.05 -6.46
C SER A 537 2.18 8.87 -4.97
N SER A 538 1.60 7.85 -4.31
CA SER A 538 1.69 7.65 -2.85
C SER A 538 2.56 6.49 -2.37
N TRP A 539 3.14 5.70 -3.29
CA TRP A 539 4.16 4.65 -2.99
C TRP A 539 3.78 3.60 -1.92
N GLU A 540 2.49 3.41 -1.61
CA GLU A 540 2.00 2.39 -0.67
C GLU A 540 1.75 1.04 -1.37
N GLU A 541 2.32 -0.05 -0.85
CA GLU A 541 2.24 -1.40 -1.45
C GLU A 541 0.79 -1.89 -1.72
N ASP A 542 -0.15 -1.63 -0.80
CA ASP A 542 -1.58 -1.94 -0.97
C ASP A 542 -2.16 -1.27 -2.23
N LYS A 543 -1.76 -0.01 -2.52
CA LYS A 543 -2.19 0.75 -3.70
C LYS A 543 -1.46 0.33 -4.97
N MET A 544 -0.30 -0.34 -4.86
CA MET A 544 0.39 -0.89 -6.02
C MET A 544 -0.36 -2.08 -6.63
N GLU A 545 -1.03 -2.94 -5.83
CA GLU A 545 -1.93 -3.96 -6.43
C GLU A 545 -3.20 -3.34 -7.01
N GLU A 546 -3.75 -2.30 -6.39
CA GLU A 546 -4.90 -1.57 -6.95
C GLU A 546 -4.53 -0.92 -8.30
N ALA A 547 -3.37 -0.25 -8.38
CA ALA A 547 -2.81 0.28 -9.61
C ALA A 547 -2.58 -0.83 -10.65
N ARG A 548 -1.96 -1.96 -10.28
CA ARG A 548 -1.80 -3.14 -11.16
C ARG A 548 -3.15 -3.66 -11.66
N GLY A 549 -4.19 -3.65 -10.82
CA GLY A 549 -5.56 -4.01 -11.20
C GLY A 549 -6.16 -3.07 -12.26
N LEU A 550 -6.10 -1.76 -12.03
CA LEU A 550 -6.59 -0.77 -12.99
C LEU A 550 -5.78 -0.77 -14.30
N LEU A 551 -4.45 -0.97 -14.23
CA LEU A 551 -3.56 -1.12 -15.40
C LEU A 551 -3.95 -2.34 -16.26
N ARG A 552 -4.25 -3.50 -15.65
CA ARG A 552 -4.82 -4.66 -16.38
C ARG A 552 -6.17 -4.30 -17.01
N GLY A 553 -7.00 -3.51 -16.33
CA GLY A 553 -8.27 -3.00 -16.86
C GLY A 553 -8.10 -2.13 -18.12
N ILE A 554 -7.16 -1.19 -18.11
CA ILE A 554 -6.84 -0.36 -19.28
C ILE A 554 -6.35 -1.25 -20.44
N LEU A 555 -5.45 -2.20 -20.17
CA LEU A 555 -4.95 -3.14 -21.19
C LEU A 555 -6.06 -4.00 -21.82
N HIS A 556 -7.06 -4.43 -21.02
CA HIS A 556 -8.23 -5.16 -21.53
C HIS A 556 -9.12 -4.25 -22.38
N GLY A 557 -9.45 -3.05 -21.90
CA GLY A 557 -10.26 -2.09 -22.66
C GLY A 557 -9.61 -1.68 -23.98
N VAL A 558 -8.29 -1.48 -24.02
CA VAL A 558 -7.57 -1.28 -25.29
C VAL A 558 -7.66 -2.52 -26.18
N GLN A 559 -7.54 -3.74 -25.63
CA GLN A 559 -7.66 -4.97 -26.41
C GLN A 559 -9.06 -5.14 -27.06
N ASP A 560 -10.11 -4.62 -26.43
CA ASP A 560 -11.48 -4.66 -26.95
C ASP A 560 -11.80 -3.52 -27.92
N LEU A 561 -11.26 -2.30 -27.71
CA LEU A 561 -11.50 -1.14 -28.57
C LEU A 561 -10.63 -1.10 -29.83
N LEU A 562 -9.35 -1.49 -29.74
CA LEU A 562 -8.40 -1.38 -30.86
C LEU A 562 -8.82 -2.13 -32.15
N PRO A 563 -9.54 -3.27 -32.10
CA PRO A 563 -10.13 -3.90 -33.28
C PRO A 563 -11.32 -3.16 -33.91
N LEU A 564 -11.93 -2.19 -33.21
CA LEU A 564 -13.12 -1.45 -33.65
C LEU A 564 -12.78 -0.13 -34.35
N VAL A 565 -11.60 0.43 -34.10
CA VAL A 565 -11.09 1.66 -34.72
C VAL A 565 -10.66 1.39 -36.18
N PRO A 566 -10.89 2.33 -37.13
CA PRO A 566 -10.32 2.21 -38.47
C PRO A 566 -8.80 2.30 -38.38
N LYS A 567 -8.10 1.24 -38.76
CA LYS A 567 -6.64 1.27 -38.87
C LYS A 567 -6.22 2.30 -39.91
N HIS A 568 -5.29 3.18 -39.54
CA HIS A 568 -4.69 4.10 -40.49
C HIS A 568 -3.94 3.27 -41.54
N HIS A 569 -4.39 3.34 -42.80
CA HIS A 569 -3.75 2.61 -43.89
C HIS A 569 -2.36 3.20 -44.16
N LEU A 570 -1.33 2.56 -43.62
CA LEU A 570 0.07 2.93 -43.77
C LEU A 570 0.49 2.87 -45.24
N GLY A 571 0.38 3.99 -45.94
CA GLY A 571 0.90 4.19 -47.29
C GLY A 571 2.43 4.09 -47.29
N ALA A 572 2.93 2.92 -47.70
CA ALA A 572 4.33 2.55 -47.89
C ALA A 572 5.27 2.74 -46.66
N SER A 573 5.80 1.62 -46.17
CA SER A 573 6.98 1.64 -45.29
C SER A 573 8.17 2.33 -46.02
N PRO A 574 8.95 3.20 -45.34
CA PRO A 574 10.08 3.91 -45.97
C PRO A 574 11.27 3.00 -46.36
N LYS A 575 11.17 1.67 -46.20
CA LYS A 575 12.16 0.69 -46.67
C LYS A 575 12.03 0.32 -48.16
N ALA A 576 11.45 1.21 -48.99
CA ALA A 576 11.23 1.00 -50.42
C ALA A 576 11.80 2.13 -51.32
N GLN A 577 12.75 2.93 -50.82
CA GLN A 577 13.43 3.97 -51.62
C GLN A 577 14.90 3.66 -52.01
N GLU A 578 15.38 2.44 -51.77
CA GLU A 578 16.62 1.95 -52.37
C GLU A 578 16.31 0.99 -53.54
N GLY A 579 16.29 1.52 -54.77
CA GLY A 579 15.94 0.72 -55.96
C GLY A 579 16.00 1.48 -57.29
N ASN A 580 17.19 1.54 -57.90
CA ASN A 580 17.47 1.95 -59.28
C ASN A 580 16.79 3.24 -59.81
N VAL A 581 17.56 4.33 -59.83
CA VAL A 581 17.45 5.31 -60.92
C VAL A 581 18.09 4.69 -62.18
N ASP A 582 17.28 4.15 -63.09
CA ASP A 582 17.79 3.74 -64.41
C ASP A 582 17.91 4.96 -65.35
N SER A 583 18.94 4.91 -66.19
CA SER A 583 19.64 6.01 -66.84
C SER A 583 18.90 6.75 -67.97
N ASN A 584 17.58 6.56 -68.12
CA ASN A 584 16.80 7.05 -69.28
C ASN A 584 15.52 7.84 -68.96
N GLY A 585 15.33 8.31 -67.72
CA GLY A 585 14.52 9.50 -67.43
C GLY A 585 13.03 9.46 -67.83
N ARG A 586 12.36 8.29 -67.72
CA ARG A 586 10.91 8.15 -67.99
C ARG A 586 10.20 7.33 -66.91
N GLY A 587 9.76 8.01 -65.84
CA GLY A 587 8.99 7.39 -64.75
C GLY A 587 7.77 8.19 -64.26
N LYS A 588 7.46 9.34 -64.88
CA LYS A 588 6.47 10.31 -64.37
C LYS A 588 5.07 10.20 -65.01
N ALA A 589 4.64 8.99 -65.37
CA ALA A 589 3.41 8.76 -66.14
C ALA A 589 2.60 7.51 -65.71
N LEU A 590 2.94 6.89 -64.57
CA LEU A 590 2.18 5.76 -63.99
C LEU A 590 1.67 6.02 -62.57
N ALA A 591 2.11 7.10 -61.92
CA ALA A 591 1.65 7.47 -60.57
C ALA A 591 0.26 8.12 -60.57
N GLU A 592 -0.15 8.75 -61.67
CA GLU A 592 -1.44 9.47 -61.77
C GLU A 592 -2.63 8.53 -62.05
N GLU A 593 -2.38 7.32 -62.58
CA GLU A 593 -3.45 6.36 -62.93
C GLU A 593 -3.83 5.43 -61.76
N GLN A 594 -2.99 5.31 -60.73
CA GLN A 594 -3.31 4.60 -59.46
C GLN A 594 -3.90 5.51 -58.37
N ALA A 595 -3.79 6.83 -58.51
CA ALA A 595 -4.34 7.80 -57.54
C ALA A 595 -5.89 7.86 -57.52
N GLY A 596 -6.58 7.08 -58.38
CA GLY A 596 -8.02 7.16 -58.59
C GLY A 596 -8.90 6.20 -57.77
N GLU A 597 -8.35 5.25 -57.00
CA GLU A 597 -9.16 4.13 -56.45
C GLU A 597 -9.00 3.80 -54.95
N GLU A 598 -8.33 4.63 -54.13
CA GLU A 598 -8.05 4.26 -52.72
C GLU A 598 -8.43 5.28 -51.61
N ASP A 599 -9.26 6.30 -51.90
CA ASP A 599 -9.87 7.15 -50.85
C ASP A 599 -11.32 6.72 -50.52
N LYS A 600 -11.48 5.46 -50.10
CA LYS A 600 -12.74 4.96 -49.54
C LYS A 600 -12.87 5.44 -48.09
N LYS A 601 -13.58 6.55 -47.88
CA LYS A 601 -14.03 6.98 -46.54
C LYS A 601 -14.58 5.79 -45.75
N VAL A 602 -13.87 5.41 -44.69
CA VAL A 602 -14.23 4.25 -43.85
C VAL A 602 -15.38 4.65 -42.92
N GLU A 603 -16.62 4.62 -43.44
CA GLU A 603 -17.82 4.85 -42.64
C GLU A 603 -17.89 3.86 -41.47
N LEU A 604 -17.84 4.42 -40.26
CA LEU A 604 -18.04 3.69 -39.03
C LEU A 604 -19.52 3.35 -38.83
N SER A 605 -19.76 2.15 -38.32
CA SER A 605 -21.09 1.77 -37.85
C SER A 605 -21.42 2.45 -36.51
N ASP A 606 -22.70 2.63 -36.24
CA ASP A 606 -23.18 3.27 -35.00
C ASP A 606 -22.75 2.48 -33.74
N GLU A 607 -22.44 1.18 -33.86
CA GLU A 607 -21.86 0.40 -32.75
C GLU A 607 -20.41 0.79 -32.48
N GLN A 608 -19.60 1.00 -33.51
CA GLN A 608 -18.21 1.47 -33.37
C GLN A 608 -18.16 2.91 -32.85
N LEU A 609 -19.05 3.79 -33.33
CA LEU A 609 -19.14 5.17 -32.82
C LEU A 609 -19.48 5.17 -31.32
N ARG A 610 -20.52 4.43 -30.91
CA ARG A 610 -20.87 4.27 -29.48
C ARG A 610 -19.73 3.67 -28.65
N ALA A 611 -19.05 2.64 -29.14
CA ALA A 611 -17.92 2.03 -28.43
C ALA A 611 -16.72 2.99 -28.25
N LEU A 612 -16.58 3.99 -29.13
CA LEU A 612 -15.56 5.04 -29.02
C LEU A 612 -16.05 6.29 -28.26
N GLY A 613 -17.27 6.27 -27.69
CA GLY A 613 -17.86 7.40 -26.97
C GLY A 613 -18.42 8.52 -27.88
N LEU A 614 -18.52 8.27 -29.19
CA LEU A 614 -18.94 9.25 -30.18
C LEU A 614 -20.44 9.15 -30.47
N VAL A 615 -21.09 10.31 -30.64
CA VAL A 615 -22.56 10.43 -30.63
C VAL A 615 -23.16 10.52 -32.04
N ASP A 616 -22.36 10.94 -33.02
CA ASP A 616 -22.81 11.18 -34.40
C ASP A 616 -21.76 10.79 -35.46
N LYS A 617 -22.12 10.88 -36.74
CA LYS A 617 -21.24 10.59 -37.88
C LYS A 617 -20.37 11.78 -38.33
N GLU A 618 -20.60 12.99 -37.83
CA GLU A 618 -19.76 14.15 -38.14
C GLU A 618 -18.46 14.11 -37.31
N GLN A 619 -18.50 13.49 -36.13
CA GLN A 619 -17.35 13.15 -35.27
C GLN A 619 -16.44 12.04 -35.83
N GLN A 620 -16.72 11.48 -37.01
CA GLN A 620 -15.95 10.36 -37.60
C GLN A 620 -14.44 10.66 -37.78
N THR A 621 -14.04 11.92 -37.91
CA THR A 621 -12.62 12.33 -37.94
C THR A 621 -11.92 12.18 -36.59
N ILE A 622 -12.64 12.32 -35.47
CA ILE A 622 -12.11 12.11 -34.11
C ILE A 622 -11.83 10.61 -33.90
N ALA A 623 -12.65 9.73 -34.46
CA ALA A 623 -12.44 8.28 -34.39
C ALA A 623 -11.12 7.83 -35.04
N LEU A 624 -10.59 8.58 -36.01
CA LEU A 624 -9.27 8.32 -36.62
C LEU A 624 -8.10 8.69 -35.70
N GLU A 625 -8.34 9.48 -34.65
CA GLU A 625 -7.36 9.81 -33.60
C GLU A 625 -7.42 8.83 -32.41
N ALA A 626 -8.39 7.91 -32.38
CA ALA A 626 -8.49 6.90 -31.33
C ALA A 626 -7.37 5.83 -31.43
N GLU A 627 -6.88 5.49 -32.64
CA GLU A 627 -5.81 4.49 -32.80
C GLU A 627 -4.51 4.86 -32.06
N PRO A 628 -3.89 6.06 -32.25
CA PRO A 628 -2.69 6.44 -31.51
C PRO A 628 -2.95 6.64 -30.01
N GLN A 629 -4.16 7.05 -29.61
CA GLN A 629 -4.53 7.17 -28.19
C GLN A 629 -4.61 5.81 -27.50
N LEU A 630 -5.12 4.78 -28.19
CA LEU A 630 -5.16 3.41 -27.70
C LEU A 630 -3.76 2.77 -27.66
N TYR A 631 -2.90 3.00 -28.66
CA TYR A 631 -1.49 2.57 -28.57
C TYR A 631 -0.76 3.29 -27.43
N TYR A 632 -0.99 4.58 -27.22
CA TYR A 632 -0.45 5.32 -26.06
C TYR A 632 -0.93 4.74 -24.73
N LEU A 633 -2.23 4.51 -24.55
CA LEU A 633 -2.79 3.91 -23.34
C LEU A 633 -2.25 2.50 -23.10
N GLN A 634 -2.01 1.72 -24.16
CA GLN A 634 -1.34 0.42 -24.06
C GLN A 634 0.12 0.57 -23.61
N ALA A 635 0.89 1.42 -24.27
CA ALA A 635 2.29 1.69 -23.96
C ALA A 635 2.48 2.16 -22.51
N TRP A 636 1.72 3.18 -22.13
CA TRP A 636 1.70 3.76 -20.79
C TRP A 636 1.33 2.74 -19.71
N SER A 637 0.35 1.87 -20.00
CA SER A 637 -0.07 0.85 -19.06
C SER A 637 0.95 -0.28 -18.93
N LEU A 638 1.57 -0.73 -20.03
CA LEU A 638 2.64 -1.73 -19.99
C LEU A 638 3.87 -1.23 -19.21
N HIS A 639 4.24 0.05 -19.44
CA HIS A 639 5.33 0.73 -18.75
C HIS A 639 5.11 0.82 -17.24
N HIS A 640 3.98 1.38 -16.81
CA HIS A 640 3.68 1.53 -15.38
C HIS A 640 3.34 0.19 -14.71
N TYR A 641 2.87 -0.83 -15.46
CA TYR A 641 2.71 -2.19 -14.94
C TYR A 641 4.06 -2.86 -14.67
N ALA A 642 5.07 -2.66 -15.52
CA ALA A 642 6.43 -3.14 -15.30
C ALA A 642 7.05 -2.55 -14.03
N LEU A 643 6.97 -1.22 -13.88
CA LEU A 643 7.44 -0.49 -12.70
C LEU A 643 6.69 -0.86 -11.41
N ALA A 644 5.45 -1.32 -11.54
CA ALA A 644 4.64 -1.74 -10.40
C ALA A 644 4.84 -3.22 -10.02
N LEU A 645 5.70 -3.99 -10.69
CA LEU A 645 6.05 -5.35 -10.25
C LEU A 645 7.00 -5.30 -9.03
N PRO A 646 6.89 -6.26 -8.08
CA PRO A 646 7.83 -6.33 -6.96
C PRO A 646 9.26 -6.64 -7.44
N PRO A 647 10.31 -6.13 -6.77
CA PRO A 647 11.69 -6.41 -7.13
C PRO A 647 12.04 -7.90 -6.96
N PRO A 648 12.98 -8.44 -7.76
CA PRO A 648 13.06 -9.88 -8.01
C PRO A 648 13.87 -10.68 -6.99
N GLU A 649 13.28 -11.00 -5.84
CA GLU A 649 13.65 -12.23 -5.13
C GLU A 649 13.06 -13.44 -5.87
N THR A 650 13.92 -14.26 -6.48
CA THR A 650 13.64 -15.58 -7.10
C THR A 650 12.93 -15.62 -8.47
N TYR A 651 13.51 -15.01 -9.52
CA TYR A 651 13.23 -15.45 -10.91
C TYR A 651 13.90 -16.80 -11.25
N ALA A 652 13.36 -17.89 -10.69
CA ALA A 652 13.78 -19.25 -11.01
C ALA A 652 13.02 -19.81 -12.23
N GLN A 653 13.76 -20.31 -13.22
CA GLN A 653 13.27 -21.08 -14.39
C GLN A 653 12.46 -20.32 -15.46
N GLY A 654 13.05 -19.28 -16.06
CA GLY A 654 12.66 -18.86 -17.41
C GLY A 654 12.95 -19.96 -18.44
N LYS A 655 11.95 -20.79 -18.81
CA LYS A 655 12.07 -21.75 -19.92
C LYS A 655 10.73 -22.16 -20.58
N LEU A 656 9.95 -21.19 -21.05
CA LEU A 656 8.75 -21.43 -21.88
C LEU A 656 8.66 -20.51 -23.11
N LEU A 657 9.71 -20.52 -23.95
CA LEU A 657 9.69 -19.92 -25.29
C LEU A 657 10.18 -20.89 -26.36
N ALA A 658 9.28 -21.76 -26.84
CA ALA A 658 9.21 -22.28 -28.21
C ALA A 658 8.03 -23.25 -28.36
N ASP A 659 7.13 -22.98 -29.31
CA ASP A 659 6.33 -24.00 -30.00
C ASP A 659 6.38 -23.68 -31.50
N GLU A 660 6.58 -24.69 -32.34
CA GLU A 660 7.21 -24.58 -33.66
C GLU A 660 6.26 -24.08 -34.77
N THR A 661 5.13 -23.49 -34.40
CA THR A 661 3.97 -23.31 -35.30
C THR A 661 3.78 -21.90 -35.87
N GLY A 662 4.62 -20.94 -35.49
CA GLY A 662 4.75 -19.63 -36.17
C GLY A 662 3.53 -18.70 -36.12
N LYS A 663 2.55 -18.97 -35.25
CA LYS A 663 1.32 -18.14 -35.12
C LYS A 663 1.43 -17.16 -33.96
N ARG A 664 1.18 -15.87 -34.23
CA ARG A 664 0.99 -14.84 -33.21
C ARG A 664 -0.22 -15.21 -32.32
N ARG A 665 0.03 -15.50 -31.04
CA ARG A 665 -1.00 -15.67 -30.00
C ARG A 665 -1.41 -14.29 -29.46
N LYS A 666 -2.63 -14.16 -28.91
CA LYS A 666 -3.02 -12.97 -28.13
C LYS A 666 -2.08 -12.81 -26.93
N LEU A 667 -1.73 -11.57 -26.59
CA LEU A 667 -1.01 -11.25 -25.37
C LEU A 667 -1.89 -11.58 -24.15
N ASP A 668 -1.31 -12.21 -23.13
CA ASP A 668 -1.95 -12.51 -21.86
C ASP A 668 -1.19 -11.78 -20.73
N PRO A 669 -1.80 -10.78 -20.06
CA PRO A 669 -1.15 -10.04 -18.96
C PRO A 669 -0.81 -10.88 -17.72
N SER A 670 -1.22 -12.15 -17.65
CA SER A 670 -0.89 -13.08 -16.57
C SER A 670 0.29 -14.01 -16.87
N GLU A 671 0.82 -14.01 -18.10
CA GLU A 671 2.05 -14.76 -18.41
C GLU A 671 3.26 -14.05 -17.81
N SER A 672 4.01 -14.78 -16.98
CA SER A 672 5.18 -14.27 -16.24
C SER A 672 6.31 -13.86 -17.19
N ARG A 673 6.33 -12.57 -17.52
CA ARG A 673 7.40 -11.89 -18.24
C ARG A 673 8.29 -11.10 -17.31
N ASP A 674 9.54 -10.93 -17.73
CA ASP A 674 10.52 -10.10 -17.07
C ASP A 674 10.16 -8.60 -17.23
N PRO A 675 10.44 -7.71 -16.26
CA PRO A 675 10.17 -6.28 -16.42
C PRO A 675 10.83 -5.65 -17.66
N SER A 676 12.00 -6.14 -18.11
CA SER A 676 12.59 -5.71 -19.39
C SER A 676 11.70 -6.00 -20.60
N GLU A 677 11.00 -7.13 -20.61
CA GLU A 677 10.11 -7.54 -21.71
C GLU A 677 8.82 -6.70 -21.72
N TRP A 678 8.32 -6.32 -20.54
CA TRP A 678 7.20 -5.38 -20.42
C TRP A 678 7.59 -3.98 -20.89
N LEU A 679 8.76 -3.47 -20.49
CA LEU A 679 9.28 -2.16 -20.91
C LEU A 679 9.66 -2.14 -22.41
N ALA A 680 10.17 -3.25 -22.95
CA ALA A 680 10.43 -3.40 -24.38
C ALA A 680 9.13 -3.40 -25.21
N LEU A 681 8.08 -4.07 -24.73
CA LEU A 681 6.77 -4.04 -25.38
C LEU A 681 6.09 -2.67 -25.24
N ALA A 682 6.24 -1.99 -24.10
CA ALA A 682 5.76 -0.63 -23.92
C ALA A 682 6.43 0.33 -24.91
N SER A 683 7.75 0.26 -25.06
CA SER A 683 8.54 0.96 -26.08
C SER A 683 8.00 0.70 -27.50
N GLU A 684 7.74 -0.57 -27.88
CA GLU A 684 7.12 -0.91 -29.18
C GLU A 684 5.77 -0.20 -29.41
N LYS A 685 5.00 0.07 -28.36
CA LYS A 685 3.69 0.73 -28.44
C LYS A 685 3.75 2.26 -28.38
N TYR A 686 4.76 2.84 -27.75
CA TYR A 686 5.08 4.26 -27.95
C TYR A 686 5.49 4.51 -29.40
N ASP A 687 6.35 3.66 -29.98
CA ASP A 687 6.71 3.64 -31.39
C ASP A 687 5.49 3.60 -32.33
N GLU A 688 4.54 2.68 -32.09
CA GLU A 688 3.31 2.57 -32.89
C GLU A 688 2.42 3.82 -32.78
N ALA A 689 2.35 4.47 -31.62
CA ALA A 689 1.68 5.76 -31.45
C ALA A 689 2.41 6.90 -32.19
N GLN A 690 3.74 7.00 -32.09
CA GLN A 690 4.55 8.04 -32.74
C GLN A 690 4.42 8.01 -34.27
N ARG A 691 4.45 6.82 -34.88
CA ARG A 691 4.37 6.65 -36.34
C ARG A 691 3.09 7.27 -36.94
N TRP A 692 1.97 7.26 -36.21
CA TRP A 692 0.73 7.92 -36.64
C TRP A 692 0.88 9.45 -36.73
N TYR A 693 1.56 10.09 -35.77
CA TYR A 693 1.77 11.54 -35.80
C TYR A 693 2.67 11.95 -36.97
N ALA A 694 3.77 11.24 -37.17
CA ALA A 694 4.68 11.44 -38.30
C ALA A 694 4.01 11.22 -39.67
N CYS A 695 3.13 10.21 -39.80
CA CYS A 695 2.38 10.00 -41.04
C CYS A 695 1.23 11.01 -41.26
N SER A 696 0.64 11.54 -40.19
CA SER A 696 -0.46 12.52 -40.28
C SER A 696 0.00 13.97 -40.44
N GLY A 697 1.31 14.24 -40.35
CA GLY A 697 1.88 15.59 -40.36
C GLY A 697 1.53 16.41 -39.10
N LYS A 698 1.11 15.74 -38.02
CA LYS A 698 0.74 16.36 -36.74
C LYS A 698 1.91 16.36 -35.73
N ASP A 699 3.15 16.41 -36.22
CA ASP A 699 4.41 16.39 -35.47
C ASP A 699 4.47 17.35 -34.25
N SER A 700 3.65 18.40 -34.23
CA SER A 700 3.62 19.45 -33.21
C SER A 700 2.40 19.42 -32.27
N CYS A 701 1.50 18.42 -32.36
CA CYS A 701 0.32 18.39 -31.49
C CYS A 701 0.62 17.87 -30.07
N LEU A 702 -0.17 18.29 -29.08
CA LEU A 702 -0.01 17.92 -27.66
C LEU A 702 0.07 16.40 -27.44
N SER A 703 -0.76 15.63 -28.13
CA SER A 703 -0.80 14.17 -27.99
C SER A 703 0.48 13.49 -28.50
N HIS A 704 1.19 14.09 -29.47
CA HIS A 704 2.51 13.63 -29.91
C HIS A 704 3.57 13.91 -28.85
N LEU A 705 3.58 15.13 -28.28
CA LEU A 705 4.50 15.54 -27.20
C LEU A 705 4.40 14.63 -25.97
N LEU A 706 3.18 14.26 -25.56
CA LEU A 706 2.95 13.34 -24.44
C LEU A 706 3.45 11.92 -24.72
N VAL A 707 3.17 11.40 -25.93
CA VAL A 707 3.67 10.09 -26.40
C VAL A 707 5.19 10.03 -26.45
N LEU A 708 5.85 11.12 -26.86
CA LEU A 708 7.32 11.23 -26.86
C LEU A 708 7.90 11.30 -25.45
N ALA A 709 7.31 12.10 -24.55
CA ALA A 709 7.88 12.31 -23.22
C ALA A 709 7.76 11.07 -22.31
N ASP A 710 6.57 10.43 -22.27
CA ASP A 710 6.37 9.17 -21.55
C ASP A 710 7.15 8.01 -22.22
N GLY A 711 7.29 8.02 -23.56
CA GLY A 711 8.11 7.07 -24.29
C GLY A 711 9.60 7.15 -23.92
N ASN A 712 10.16 8.37 -23.86
CA ASN A 712 11.54 8.60 -23.42
C ASN A 712 11.78 8.18 -21.97
N ARG A 713 10.79 8.39 -21.08
CA ARG A 713 10.85 7.85 -19.72
C ARG A 713 10.85 6.31 -19.73
N CYS A 714 10.01 5.68 -20.54
CA CYS A 714 10.02 4.21 -20.70
C CYS A 714 11.34 3.68 -21.28
N PHE A 715 12.03 4.44 -22.12
CA PHE A 715 13.39 4.11 -22.57
C PHE A 715 14.41 4.21 -21.42
N ALA A 716 14.39 5.28 -20.62
CA ALA A 716 15.28 5.42 -19.46
C ALA A 716 15.06 4.32 -18.41
N ASP A 717 13.81 4.08 -17.99
CA ASP A 717 13.46 3.01 -17.04
C ASP A 717 13.88 1.62 -17.54
N ARG A 718 13.82 1.38 -18.86
CA ARG A 718 14.32 0.16 -19.50
C ARG A 718 15.85 0.07 -19.47
N ALA A 719 16.55 1.17 -19.72
CA ALA A 719 18.01 1.20 -19.70
C ALA A 719 18.55 0.86 -18.29
N MET A 720 18.00 1.48 -17.24
CA MET A 720 18.32 1.15 -15.84
C MET A 720 18.17 -0.34 -15.54
N PHE A 721 17.06 -0.94 -15.99
CA PHE A 721 16.83 -2.36 -15.77
C PHE A 721 17.83 -3.26 -16.53
N LEU A 722 18.24 -2.87 -17.75
CA LEU A 722 19.28 -3.59 -18.52
C LEU A 722 20.67 -3.47 -17.87
N LEU A 723 21.01 -2.30 -17.32
CA LEU A 723 22.25 -2.06 -16.57
C LEU A 723 22.31 -2.92 -15.31
N SER A 724 21.21 -3.01 -14.56
CA SER A 724 21.09 -3.90 -13.39
C SER A 724 21.36 -5.38 -13.70
N LYS A 725 21.22 -5.78 -14.97
CA LYS A 725 21.50 -7.12 -15.50
C LYS A 725 22.85 -7.27 -16.21
N LYS A 726 23.64 -6.20 -16.29
CA LYS A 726 24.92 -6.12 -17.03
C LYS A 726 24.77 -6.31 -18.53
N GLU A 727 23.64 -5.84 -19.09
CA GLU A 727 23.39 -5.78 -20.53
C GLU A 727 23.78 -4.40 -21.10
N GLU A 728 24.91 -3.85 -20.61
CA GLU A 728 25.38 -2.47 -20.79
C GLU A 728 25.35 -1.97 -22.25
N ALA A 729 25.80 -2.79 -23.20
CA ALA A 729 25.81 -2.42 -24.62
C ALA A 729 24.39 -2.17 -25.17
N ALA A 730 23.38 -2.92 -24.70
CA ALA A 730 21.99 -2.73 -25.09
C ALA A 730 21.33 -1.54 -24.38
N ALA A 731 21.77 -1.21 -23.16
CA ALA A 731 21.36 0.03 -22.48
C ALA A 731 21.91 1.27 -23.21
N SER A 732 23.19 1.26 -23.58
CA SER A 732 23.84 2.38 -24.29
C SER A 732 23.22 2.68 -25.65
N GLU A 733 22.92 1.66 -26.47
CA GLU A 733 22.23 1.85 -27.76
C GLU A 733 20.82 2.45 -27.57
N LEU A 734 20.14 2.09 -26.48
CA LEU A 734 18.81 2.58 -26.12
C LEU A 734 18.82 4.04 -25.59
N MET A 735 19.89 4.43 -24.89
CA MET A 735 20.10 5.81 -24.44
C MET A 735 20.41 6.74 -25.62
N GLU A 736 21.21 6.28 -26.59
CA GLU A 736 21.56 7.09 -27.77
C GLU A 736 20.37 7.38 -28.71
N SER A 737 19.35 6.52 -28.75
CA SER A 737 18.17 6.74 -29.59
C SER A 737 17.21 7.78 -29.01
N GLY A 738 16.77 7.62 -27.75
CA GLY A 738 15.82 8.55 -27.12
C GLY A 738 16.31 10.00 -27.09
N VAL A 739 17.61 10.20 -26.82
CA VAL A 739 18.26 11.51 -26.86
C VAL A 739 18.27 12.11 -28.28
N ARG A 740 18.43 11.28 -29.32
CA ARG A 740 18.43 11.72 -30.73
C ARG A 740 17.07 12.20 -31.20
N ASP A 741 15.99 11.62 -30.69
CA ASP A 741 14.62 11.92 -31.14
C ASP A 741 13.96 13.11 -30.41
N LEU A 742 14.50 13.54 -29.26
CA LEU A 742 14.06 14.74 -28.53
C LEU A 742 14.52 16.05 -29.19
N LEU A 743 15.79 16.12 -29.61
CA LEU A 743 16.42 17.36 -30.11
C LEU A 743 15.68 18.01 -31.31
N PRO A 744 15.15 17.27 -32.31
CA PRO A 744 14.41 17.86 -33.42
C PRO A 744 13.04 18.44 -33.04
N LEU A 745 12.51 18.14 -31.85
CA LEU A 745 11.20 18.63 -31.41
C LEU A 745 11.29 19.91 -30.56
N VAL A 746 12.23 19.97 -29.61
CA VAL A 746 12.49 21.19 -28.81
C VAL A 746 12.85 22.36 -29.74
N THR A 747 13.68 22.10 -30.75
CA THR A 747 14.09 23.09 -31.77
C THR A 747 13.00 23.43 -32.80
N ARG A 748 11.82 22.78 -32.76
CA ARG A 748 10.64 23.09 -33.60
C ARG A 748 9.56 23.92 -32.90
N ILE A 749 9.71 24.25 -31.61
CA ILE A 749 8.75 25.10 -30.88
C ILE A 749 8.95 26.57 -31.27
N SER A 750 8.46 26.94 -32.46
CA SER A 750 8.49 28.33 -32.93
C SER A 750 7.36 29.14 -32.30
N LEU A 751 7.69 30.00 -31.34
CA LEU A 751 6.74 30.88 -30.63
C LEU A 751 6.33 32.10 -31.48
N ASP A 752 5.96 31.88 -32.74
CA ASP A 752 5.65 32.91 -33.75
C ASP A 752 4.26 33.57 -33.56
N GLY A 753 4.02 34.17 -32.39
CA GLY A 753 3.11 35.31 -32.19
C GLY A 753 1.63 35.20 -32.60
N GLN A 754 1.13 34.02 -32.97
CA GLN A 754 -0.20 33.85 -33.61
C GLN A 754 -1.10 32.78 -32.97
N GLN A 755 -0.74 32.20 -31.83
CA GLN A 755 -1.55 31.18 -31.14
C GLN A 755 -1.78 31.46 -29.63
N GLY A 756 -1.86 32.74 -29.24
CA GLY A 756 -2.03 33.13 -27.83
C GLY A 756 -3.25 32.49 -27.13
N GLU A 757 -4.42 32.43 -27.78
CA GLU A 757 -5.61 31.79 -27.18
C GLU A 757 -5.52 30.26 -27.12
N GLN A 758 -4.91 29.61 -28.11
CA GLN A 758 -4.72 28.15 -28.08
C GLN A 758 -3.66 27.74 -27.05
N MET A 759 -2.56 28.50 -26.92
CA MET A 759 -1.59 28.30 -25.84
C MET A 759 -2.18 28.59 -24.46
N LYS A 760 -3.08 29.57 -24.33
CA LYS A 760 -3.75 29.85 -23.06
C LYS A 760 -4.57 28.66 -22.57
N VAL A 761 -5.45 28.12 -23.41
CA VAL A 761 -6.24 26.90 -23.06
C VAL A 761 -5.31 25.72 -22.76
N PHE A 762 -4.26 25.53 -23.57
CA PHE A 762 -3.25 24.49 -23.38
C PHE A 762 -2.55 24.57 -22.01
N PHE A 763 -2.14 25.76 -21.54
CA PHE A 763 -1.48 25.89 -20.23
C PHE A 763 -2.46 25.95 -19.04
N ASP A 764 -3.67 26.48 -19.22
CA ASP A 764 -4.74 26.43 -18.20
C ASP A 764 -5.22 24.97 -17.97
N GLU A 765 -5.17 24.09 -18.99
CA GLU A 765 -5.55 22.67 -18.88
C GLU A 765 -4.39 21.68 -18.63
N ARG A 766 -3.15 22.00 -19.04
CA ARG A 766 -2.02 21.03 -19.11
C ARG A 766 -0.68 21.57 -18.60
N GLY A 767 -0.70 22.39 -17.55
CA GLY A 767 0.51 22.98 -16.94
C GLY A 767 1.62 21.99 -16.54
N ASP A 768 1.31 20.69 -16.44
CA ASP A 768 2.29 19.62 -16.19
C ASP A 768 3.32 19.42 -17.30
N LEU A 769 3.10 19.85 -18.56
CA LEU A 769 3.97 19.43 -19.67
C LEU A 769 5.45 19.82 -19.50
N ILE A 770 5.74 21.03 -19.00
CA ILE A 770 7.12 21.43 -18.70
C ILE A 770 7.67 20.61 -17.52
N ALA A 771 6.87 20.36 -16.47
CA ALA A 771 7.27 19.48 -15.37
C ALA A 771 7.42 18.01 -15.81
N VAL A 772 6.81 17.57 -16.91
CA VAL A 772 7.03 16.26 -17.54
C VAL A 772 8.33 16.25 -18.35
N ILE A 773 8.59 17.27 -19.18
CA ILE A 773 9.86 17.40 -19.92
C ILE A 773 11.05 17.46 -18.97
N LEU A 774 10.96 18.26 -17.90
CA LEU A 774 11.99 18.34 -16.87
C LEU A 774 12.18 16.99 -16.15
N ARG A 775 11.10 16.24 -15.87
CA ARG A 775 11.21 14.88 -15.30
C ARG A 775 11.79 13.85 -16.27
N SER A 776 11.50 13.95 -17.58
CA SER A 776 12.15 13.11 -18.60
C SER A 776 13.66 13.39 -18.67
N ILE A 777 14.09 14.66 -18.59
CA ILE A 777 15.51 15.00 -18.56
C ILE A 777 16.16 14.53 -17.26
N ALA A 778 15.55 14.78 -16.10
CA ALA A 778 16.07 14.29 -14.81
C ALA A 778 16.24 12.76 -14.80
N SER A 779 15.28 12.02 -15.37
CA SER A 779 15.34 10.56 -15.53
C SER A 779 16.47 10.10 -16.45
N VAL A 780 16.77 10.87 -17.51
CA VAL A 780 17.90 10.62 -18.41
C VAL A 780 19.24 10.91 -17.72
N VAL A 781 19.33 11.98 -16.93
CA VAL A 781 20.55 12.35 -16.18
C VAL A 781 20.88 11.32 -15.11
N ALA A 782 19.90 10.91 -14.28
CA ALA A 782 20.10 9.86 -13.28
C ALA A 782 20.55 8.53 -13.92
N SER A 783 20.09 8.23 -15.15
CA SER A 783 20.57 7.05 -15.90
C SER A 783 21.97 7.20 -16.50
N GLN A 784 22.49 8.43 -16.60
CA GLN A 784 23.86 8.74 -17.08
C GLN A 784 24.88 8.83 -15.92
N GLU A 785 24.41 8.99 -14.68
CA GLU A 785 25.24 8.91 -13.47
C GLU A 785 25.78 7.50 -13.24
N GLU A 786 25.00 6.44 -13.51
CA GLU A 786 25.48 5.04 -13.47
C GLU A 786 26.30 4.62 -14.71
N VAL A 787 26.37 5.43 -15.77
CA VAL A 787 26.99 5.07 -17.06
C VAL A 787 27.86 6.21 -17.59
N ALA A 788 29.02 6.39 -16.94
CA ALA A 788 29.97 7.48 -17.13
C ALA A 788 30.18 7.95 -18.60
N SER A 789 29.39 8.95 -19.02
CA SER A 789 29.37 9.43 -20.41
C SER A 789 29.25 10.96 -20.48
N LEU A 790 30.39 11.64 -20.40
CA LEU A 790 30.51 13.09 -20.53
C LEU A 790 29.82 13.64 -21.80
N THR A 791 29.85 12.90 -22.90
CA THR A 791 29.22 13.28 -24.18
C THR A 791 27.69 13.33 -24.07
N GLN A 792 27.08 12.39 -23.33
CA GLN A 792 25.64 12.35 -23.13
C GLN A 792 25.19 13.42 -22.13
N LEU A 793 25.91 13.57 -21.00
CA LEU A 793 25.67 14.64 -20.02
C LEU A 793 25.81 16.05 -20.64
N ALA A 794 26.74 16.25 -21.57
CA ALA A 794 26.89 17.51 -22.32
C ALA A 794 25.72 17.77 -23.28
N HIS A 795 25.07 16.73 -23.81
CA HIS A 795 23.83 16.87 -24.57
C HIS A 795 22.67 17.29 -23.64
N SER A 796 22.54 16.65 -22.48
CA SER A 796 21.53 16.97 -21.47
C SER A 796 21.60 18.44 -21.02
N GLU A 797 22.80 18.98 -20.77
CA GLU A 797 23.00 20.41 -20.45
C GLU A 797 22.65 21.34 -21.63
N LYS A 798 22.88 20.93 -22.88
CA LYS A 798 22.48 21.72 -24.06
C LYS A 798 20.96 21.82 -24.17
N VAL A 799 20.23 20.73 -23.97
CA VAL A 799 18.75 20.72 -23.96
C VAL A 799 18.22 21.59 -22.81
N CYS A 800 18.82 21.49 -21.61
CA CYS A 800 18.48 22.35 -20.49
C CYS A 800 18.71 23.84 -20.78
N SER A 801 19.82 24.17 -21.45
CA SER A 801 20.15 25.54 -21.84
C SER A 801 19.19 26.10 -22.89
N GLU A 802 18.72 25.27 -23.83
CA GLU A 802 17.69 25.68 -24.80
C GLU A 802 16.34 25.92 -24.12
N LEU A 803 15.93 25.05 -23.19
CA LEU A 803 14.71 25.23 -22.40
C LEU A 803 14.73 26.50 -21.52
N GLU A 804 15.89 26.87 -20.95
CA GLU A 804 16.01 28.09 -20.14
C GLU A 804 15.60 29.35 -20.92
N THR A 805 15.90 29.41 -22.22
CA THR A 805 15.62 30.59 -23.06
C THR A 805 14.13 30.85 -23.33
N ILE A 806 13.25 29.87 -23.09
CA ILE A 806 11.80 29.99 -23.32
C ILE A 806 10.97 30.15 -22.04
N LEU A 807 11.59 30.11 -20.85
CA LEU A 807 10.91 30.22 -19.54
C LEU A 807 10.67 31.68 -19.07
N GLU A 808 10.30 32.58 -19.99
CA GLU A 808 10.11 34.01 -19.66
C GLU A 808 8.64 34.40 -19.36
N PRO A 809 8.38 35.33 -18.41
CA PRO A 809 7.01 35.79 -18.12
C PRO A 809 6.42 36.64 -19.25
N VAL A 810 5.49 36.07 -20.01
CA VAL A 810 4.81 36.72 -21.14
C VAL A 810 3.90 37.85 -20.64
N LYS A 811 4.04 39.07 -21.18
CA LYS A 811 3.24 40.25 -20.79
C LYS A 811 2.16 40.61 -21.82
N ASP A 812 1.10 39.82 -21.87
CA ASP A 812 -0.17 40.21 -22.47
C ASP A 812 -0.93 41.18 -21.54
N GLY A 813 -1.50 42.26 -22.12
CA GLY A 813 -2.07 43.39 -21.38
C GLY A 813 -3.35 43.12 -20.56
N ASN A 814 -3.83 41.87 -20.52
CA ASN A 814 -5.02 41.43 -19.77
C ASN A 814 -4.71 40.46 -18.61
N GLY A 815 -3.44 40.20 -18.31
CA GLY A 815 -3.01 39.27 -17.27
C GLY A 815 -2.22 38.09 -17.86
N SER A 816 -0.98 37.96 -17.39
CA SER A 816 -0.01 36.97 -17.84
C SER A 816 -0.41 35.53 -17.48
N TRP A 817 -0.29 34.61 -18.44
CA TRP A 817 -0.59 33.18 -18.26
C TRP A 817 0.60 32.41 -17.66
N ILE A 818 1.83 32.61 -18.13
CA ILE A 818 3.02 32.25 -17.34
C ILE A 818 3.27 33.36 -16.32
N THR A 819 2.62 33.25 -15.17
CA THR A 819 2.86 34.18 -14.05
C THR A 819 4.34 34.19 -13.68
N ALA A 820 4.83 35.31 -13.13
CA ALA A 820 6.21 35.39 -12.63
C ALA A 820 6.52 34.34 -11.55
N GLU A 821 5.51 33.89 -10.78
CA GLU A 821 5.63 32.78 -9.83
C GLU A 821 5.76 31.40 -10.54
N THR A 822 5.16 31.24 -11.72
CA THR A 822 5.22 30.01 -12.52
C THR A 822 6.58 29.90 -13.22
N ALA A 823 7.01 30.98 -13.90
CA ALA A 823 8.33 31.04 -14.53
C ALA A 823 9.47 30.84 -13.51
N LEU A 824 9.39 31.47 -12.33
CA LEU A 824 10.40 31.31 -11.29
C LEU A 824 10.45 29.87 -10.74
N GLN A 825 9.31 29.20 -10.62
CA GLN A 825 9.28 27.78 -10.24
C GLN A 825 9.98 26.91 -11.28
N TRP A 826 9.59 27.03 -12.57
CA TRP A 826 10.19 26.20 -13.62
C TRP A 826 11.68 26.50 -13.84
N LYS A 827 12.14 27.73 -13.60
CA LYS A 827 13.58 28.05 -13.60
C LYS A 827 14.32 27.42 -12.41
N PHE A 828 13.69 27.35 -11.23
CA PHE A 828 14.25 26.61 -10.09
C PHE A 828 14.31 25.10 -10.35
N ASP A 829 13.21 24.51 -10.87
CA ASP A 829 13.13 23.08 -11.20
C ASP A 829 14.18 22.69 -12.25
N LEU A 830 14.38 23.53 -13.28
CA LEU A 830 15.42 23.37 -14.30
C LEU A 830 16.84 23.59 -13.74
N ALA A 831 17.03 24.54 -12.81
CA ALA A 831 18.33 24.79 -12.22
C ALA A 831 18.84 23.60 -11.38
N ILE A 832 17.95 22.89 -10.66
CA ILE A 832 18.30 21.64 -9.97
C ILE A 832 18.91 20.64 -10.95
N ILE A 833 18.20 20.36 -12.06
CA ILE A 833 18.63 19.39 -13.07
C ILE A 833 20.00 19.78 -13.66
N ARG A 834 20.27 21.06 -13.85
CA ARG A 834 21.57 21.54 -14.35
C ARG A 834 22.69 21.51 -13.31
N GLY A 835 22.35 21.68 -12.03
CA GLY A 835 23.27 21.44 -10.91
C GLY A 835 23.68 19.97 -10.86
N ASP A 836 22.70 19.07 -10.93
CA ASP A 836 22.91 17.62 -10.95
C ASP A 836 23.74 17.18 -12.16
N ILE A 837 23.42 17.63 -13.38
CA ILE A 837 24.25 17.37 -14.59
C ILE A 837 25.69 17.83 -14.39
N ALA A 838 25.92 19.01 -13.78
CA ALA A 838 27.26 19.54 -13.58
C ALA A 838 28.03 18.78 -12.49
N LEU A 839 27.35 18.28 -11.46
CA LEU A 839 27.94 17.42 -10.43
C LEU A 839 28.31 16.04 -11.03
N ALA A 840 27.43 15.42 -11.82
CA ALA A 840 27.71 14.19 -12.53
C ALA A 840 28.90 14.33 -13.51
N GLN A 841 28.93 15.42 -14.30
CA GLN A 841 30.09 15.73 -15.15
C GLN A 841 31.37 15.95 -14.34
N PHE A 842 31.28 16.43 -13.12
CA PHE A 842 32.41 16.67 -12.24
C PHE A 842 32.94 15.38 -11.61
N GLY A 843 32.07 14.50 -11.09
CA GLY A 843 32.43 13.17 -10.57
C GLY A 843 33.20 12.33 -11.60
N VAL A 844 32.65 12.18 -12.80
CA VAL A 844 33.32 11.48 -13.93
C VAL A 844 34.66 12.13 -14.32
N SER A 845 34.88 13.40 -13.97
CA SER A 845 36.18 14.07 -14.20
C SER A 845 37.20 13.84 -13.09
N ILE A 846 36.74 13.53 -11.87
CA ILE A 846 37.59 13.10 -10.76
C ILE A 846 38.00 11.65 -10.98
N GLU A 847 37.07 10.76 -11.34
CA GLU A 847 37.37 9.36 -11.72
C GLU A 847 38.48 9.29 -12.79
N ILE A 848 38.36 10.07 -13.86
CA ILE A 848 39.39 10.17 -14.93
C ILE A 848 40.75 10.70 -14.42
N VAL A 849 40.77 11.47 -13.35
CA VAL A 849 42.00 11.96 -12.70
C VAL A 849 42.57 10.91 -11.74
N GLU A 850 41.73 10.19 -11.01
CA GLU A 850 42.14 9.21 -10.00
C GLU A 850 42.59 7.90 -10.65
N ASP A 851 41.84 7.34 -11.62
CA ASP A 851 42.27 6.21 -12.47
C ASP A 851 43.65 6.46 -13.12
N LYS A 852 43.96 7.72 -13.42
CA LYS A 852 45.14 8.11 -14.20
C LYS A 852 46.34 8.51 -13.35
N TYR A 853 46.12 9.06 -12.15
CA TYR A 853 47.16 9.65 -11.31
C TYR A 853 47.17 9.15 -9.85
N ARG A 854 46.16 8.39 -9.41
CA ARG A 854 46.05 7.76 -8.08
C ARG A 854 45.44 6.32 -8.14
N PRO A 855 45.77 5.45 -9.12
CA PRO A 855 45.08 4.17 -9.32
C PRO A 855 45.26 3.13 -8.19
N ASP A 856 46.20 3.36 -7.28
CA ASP A 856 46.49 2.48 -6.13
C ASP A 856 45.90 3.02 -4.80
N ALA A 857 45.14 4.12 -4.82
CA ALA A 857 44.54 4.70 -3.61
C ALA A 857 43.29 3.93 -3.16
N THR A 858 43.15 3.66 -1.85
CA THR A 858 41.95 3.03 -1.27
C THR A 858 41.27 3.94 -0.24
N GLU A 859 39.99 3.70 0.04
CA GLU A 859 39.14 4.55 0.90
C GLU A 859 39.65 4.68 2.36
N ASP A 860 40.53 3.77 2.82
CA ASP A 860 41.05 3.69 4.20
C ASP A 860 42.54 4.12 4.34
N ASP A 861 43.22 4.57 3.27
CA ASP A 861 44.67 4.86 3.32
C ASP A 861 45.01 6.24 3.95
N GLU A 862 45.39 6.26 5.24
CA GLU A 862 46.03 7.40 5.92
C GLU A 862 47.49 7.68 5.42
N GLY A 863 47.78 7.46 4.14
CA GLY A 863 49.11 7.55 3.54
C GLY A 863 49.51 8.93 3.00
N ASP A 864 50.80 9.10 2.68
CA ASP A 864 51.31 10.26 1.94
C ASP A 864 50.76 10.24 0.49
N VAL A 865 49.59 10.84 0.27
CA VAL A 865 48.92 10.92 -1.04
C VAL A 865 49.80 11.64 -2.06
N GLU A 866 50.07 11.01 -3.21
CA GLU A 866 50.89 11.64 -4.25
C GLU A 866 50.24 12.94 -4.78
N PRO A 867 51.01 14.05 -4.89
CA PRO A 867 50.52 15.32 -5.44
C PRO A 867 50.12 15.19 -6.91
N LEU A 868 48.92 15.66 -7.25
CA LEU A 868 48.42 15.69 -8.63
C LEU A 868 49.26 16.63 -9.50
N PRO A 869 49.48 16.28 -10.79
CA PRO A 869 50.13 17.17 -11.74
C PRO A 869 49.17 18.30 -12.12
N VAL A 870 49.20 19.42 -11.38
CA VAL A 870 48.29 20.57 -11.55
C VAL A 870 48.29 21.21 -12.95
N GLU A 871 49.33 20.95 -13.75
CA GLU A 871 49.43 21.39 -15.15
C GLU A 871 48.87 20.37 -16.17
N ALA A 872 48.39 19.20 -15.76
CA ALA A 872 47.71 18.27 -16.65
C ALA A 872 46.33 18.79 -17.07
N GLU A 873 45.96 18.59 -18.34
CA GLU A 873 44.70 19.11 -18.89
C GLU A 873 43.48 18.41 -18.28
N GLU A 874 43.60 17.14 -17.86
CA GLU A 874 42.54 16.44 -17.12
C GLU A 874 42.31 17.07 -15.73
N VAL A 875 43.38 17.36 -14.99
CA VAL A 875 43.30 18.02 -13.67
C VAL A 875 42.75 19.45 -13.80
N LYS A 876 43.13 20.17 -14.87
CA LYS A 876 42.58 21.50 -15.19
C LYS A 876 41.09 21.45 -15.52
N GLU A 877 40.65 20.48 -16.32
CA GLU A 877 39.25 20.34 -16.72
C GLU A 877 38.37 19.85 -15.55
N ALA A 878 38.88 18.96 -14.69
CA ALA A 878 38.24 18.62 -13.41
C ALA A 878 38.15 19.86 -12.49
N LYS A 879 39.25 20.60 -12.31
CA LYS A 879 39.25 21.88 -11.54
C LYS A 879 38.38 22.97 -12.19
N ARG A 880 37.99 22.85 -13.46
CA ARG A 880 37.02 23.72 -14.15
C ARG A 880 35.58 23.28 -13.87
N ARG A 881 35.28 21.99 -14.05
CA ARG A 881 33.93 21.41 -13.85
C ARG A 881 33.47 21.51 -12.40
N GLY A 882 34.36 21.30 -11.43
CA GLY A 882 34.03 21.48 -10.01
C GLY A 882 33.59 22.91 -9.66
N LYS A 883 34.23 23.93 -10.24
CA LYS A 883 33.78 25.32 -10.10
C LYS A 883 32.40 25.56 -10.74
N GLU A 884 32.13 24.89 -11.86
CA GLU A 884 30.84 24.99 -12.56
C GLU A 884 29.71 24.32 -11.77
N ALA A 885 29.95 23.13 -11.22
CA ALA A 885 29.03 22.42 -10.33
C ALA A 885 28.71 23.23 -9.07
N ILE A 886 29.75 23.68 -8.34
CA ILE A 886 29.61 24.52 -7.14
C ILE A 886 28.81 25.80 -7.45
N ALA A 887 29.09 26.48 -8.56
CA ALA A 887 28.37 27.69 -8.94
C ALA A 887 26.89 27.43 -9.30
N LYS A 888 26.58 26.31 -9.96
CA LYS A 888 25.20 25.91 -10.30
C LYS A 888 24.41 25.51 -9.05
N LEU A 889 25.00 24.75 -8.14
CA LEU A 889 24.40 24.35 -6.85
C LEU A 889 24.24 25.54 -5.87
N GLN A 890 25.09 26.57 -5.96
CA GLN A 890 24.87 27.84 -5.24
C GLN A 890 23.67 28.61 -5.85
N SER A 891 23.55 28.63 -7.18
CA SER A 891 22.43 29.28 -7.88
C SER A 891 21.06 28.65 -7.55
N THR A 892 20.97 27.32 -7.37
CA THR A 892 19.70 26.67 -6.96
C THR A 892 19.26 27.10 -5.56
N ILE A 893 20.20 27.27 -4.62
CA ILE A 893 19.95 27.77 -3.26
C ILE A 893 19.49 29.24 -3.27
N GLU A 894 20.10 30.08 -4.11
CA GLU A 894 19.66 31.47 -4.32
C GLU A 894 18.25 31.53 -4.93
N LEU A 895 17.96 30.68 -5.93
CA LEU A 895 16.64 30.58 -6.56
C LEU A 895 15.55 30.07 -5.60
N HIS A 896 15.85 29.07 -4.76
CA HIS A 896 14.95 28.59 -3.69
C HIS A 896 14.54 29.73 -2.76
N SER A 897 15.53 30.52 -2.34
CA SER A 897 15.34 31.68 -1.47
C SER A 897 14.46 32.78 -2.10
N GLY A 898 14.39 32.83 -3.44
CA GLY A 898 13.52 33.72 -4.21
C GLY A 898 12.08 33.21 -4.39
N LEU A 899 11.80 31.92 -4.19
CA LEU A 899 10.45 31.36 -4.34
C LEU A 899 9.47 31.92 -3.29
N PRO A 900 8.15 31.98 -3.57
CA PRO A 900 7.16 32.30 -2.54
C PRO A 900 7.22 31.28 -1.39
N ALA A 901 7.11 31.73 -0.14
CA ALA A 901 7.26 30.87 1.05
C ALA A 901 6.38 29.59 1.06
N LYS A 902 5.20 29.63 0.43
CA LYS A 902 4.30 28.46 0.22
C LYS A 902 4.90 27.34 -0.67
N LYS A 903 5.96 27.63 -1.44
CA LYS A 903 6.69 26.70 -2.31
C LYS A 903 8.14 26.43 -1.85
N GLN A 904 8.61 27.13 -0.81
CA GLN A 904 9.93 26.89 -0.20
C GLN A 904 9.93 25.59 0.62
N ILE A 905 9.87 24.46 -0.08
CA ILE A 905 9.90 23.11 0.50
C ILE A 905 11.29 22.88 1.12
N ALA A 906 11.32 22.59 2.41
CA ALA A 906 12.56 22.52 3.19
C ALA A 906 13.52 21.39 2.72
N ILE A 907 12.99 20.21 2.38
CA ILE A 907 13.81 19.07 1.96
C ILE A 907 14.61 19.36 0.67
N PHE A 908 14.06 20.15 -0.27
CA PHE A 908 14.81 20.57 -1.46
C PHE A 908 15.95 21.55 -1.14
N LYS A 909 15.84 22.35 -0.07
CA LYS A 909 16.96 23.17 0.39
C LYS A 909 18.08 22.27 0.90
N THR A 910 17.77 21.41 1.88
CA THR A 910 18.75 20.52 2.52
C THR A 910 19.46 19.61 1.52
N GLU A 911 18.73 19.03 0.56
CA GLU A 911 19.33 18.18 -0.46
C GLU A 911 20.35 18.93 -1.35
N GLN A 912 20.07 20.20 -1.69
CA GLN A 912 21.00 21.03 -2.46
C GLN A 912 22.19 21.51 -1.62
N TYR A 913 22.03 21.73 -0.31
CA TYR A 913 23.16 21.99 0.59
C TYR A 913 24.08 20.76 0.72
N ARG A 914 23.52 19.55 0.74
CA ARG A 914 24.30 18.29 0.75
C ARG A 914 25.08 18.06 -0.53
N LYS A 915 24.44 18.18 -1.70
CA LYS A 915 25.12 18.11 -3.00
C LYS A 915 26.21 19.20 -3.14
N LEU A 916 26.01 20.36 -2.52
CA LEU A 916 27.03 21.41 -2.47
C LEU A 916 28.20 21.06 -1.53
N GLU A 917 27.94 20.46 -0.37
CA GLU A 917 28.99 19.91 0.52
C GLU A 917 29.81 18.82 -0.18
N GLU A 918 29.14 17.84 -0.78
CA GLU A 918 29.74 16.80 -1.63
C GLU A 918 30.63 17.40 -2.72
N ALA A 919 30.10 18.36 -3.50
CA ALA A 919 30.85 19.06 -4.52
C ALA A 919 32.09 19.77 -3.96
N TYR A 920 32.04 20.34 -2.75
CA TYR A 920 33.21 20.97 -2.11
C TYR A 920 34.24 19.96 -1.59
N LEU A 921 33.81 18.80 -1.09
CA LEU A 921 34.70 17.71 -0.66
C LEU A 921 35.43 17.10 -1.87
N MET A 922 34.68 16.72 -2.91
CA MET A 922 35.20 16.34 -4.23
C MET A 922 36.17 17.40 -4.78
N TYR A 923 35.84 18.69 -4.62
CA TYR A 923 36.71 19.77 -5.06
C TYR A 923 38.01 19.89 -4.25
N SER A 924 38.01 19.56 -2.95
CA SER A 924 39.26 19.57 -2.16
C SER A 924 40.26 18.49 -2.59
N ALA A 925 39.79 17.31 -3.01
CA ALA A 925 40.64 16.18 -3.42
C ALA A 925 41.56 16.50 -4.62
N LEU A 926 41.19 17.52 -5.41
CA LEU A 926 41.98 18.00 -6.55
C LEU A 926 43.11 18.97 -6.16
N PHE A 927 43.17 19.46 -4.91
CA PHE A 927 44.25 20.33 -4.45
C PHE A 927 45.37 19.52 -3.78
N ASN A 928 46.61 19.94 -3.97
CA ASN A 928 47.75 19.29 -3.34
C ASN A 928 47.92 19.76 -1.88
N PRO A 929 48.55 18.97 -0.99
CA PRO A 929 48.71 19.33 0.42
C PRO A 929 49.50 20.64 0.68
N ASP A 930 50.27 21.11 -0.30
CA ASP A 930 50.99 22.40 -0.27
C ASP A 930 50.14 23.60 -0.74
N GLU A 931 48.95 23.38 -1.30
CA GLU A 931 47.97 24.43 -1.63
C GLU A 931 47.16 24.87 -0.39
N GLU A 932 47.81 25.03 0.78
CA GLU A 932 47.18 25.22 2.12
C GLU A 932 46.07 26.30 2.15
N ILE A 933 46.29 27.43 1.44
CA ILE A 933 45.32 28.53 1.35
C ILE A 933 43.99 28.07 0.71
N LYS A 934 44.04 27.12 -0.23
CA LYS A 934 42.84 26.57 -0.90
C LYS A 934 42.09 25.58 -0.02
N ALA A 935 42.80 24.76 0.77
CA ALA A 935 42.17 23.94 1.80
C ALA A 935 41.43 24.82 2.81
N GLN A 936 42.06 25.90 3.29
CA GLN A 936 41.43 26.87 4.21
C GLN A 936 40.21 27.59 3.60
N GLU A 937 40.26 27.95 2.30
CA GLU A 937 39.08 28.52 1.59
C GLU A 937 37.90 27.53 1.53
N ILE A 938 38.17 26.24 1.32
CA ILE A 938 37.14 25.20 1.23
C ILE A 938 36.56 24.86 2.61
N GLU A 939 37.38 24.73 3.65
CA GLU A 939 36.90 24.49 5.03
C GLU A 939 35.99 25.62 5.55
N VAL A 940 36.29 26.87 5.19
CA VAL A 940 35.41 28.02 5.50
C VAL A 940 34.07 27.91 4.75
N ALA A 941 34.06 27.41 3.51
CA ALA A 941 32.83 27.17 2.77
C ALA A 941 32.00 26.01 3.35
N LEU A 942 32.63 24.86 3.65
CA LEU A 942 32.01 23.70 4.29
C LEU A 942 31.42 24.03 5.67
N THR A 943 32.17 24.75 6.50
CA THR A 943 31.69 25.25 7.80
C THR A 943 30.44 26.12 7.66
N LYS A 944 30.41 26.99 6.63
CA LYS A 944 29.25 27.83 6.34
C LYS A 944 28.04 27.00 5.87
N ILE A 945 28.26 26.02 4.98
CA ILE A 945 27.23 25.13 4.43
C ILE A 945 26.53 24.34 5.55
N ARG A 946 27.31 23.67 6.42
CA ARG A 946 26.80 22.88 7.55
C ARG A 946 25.97 23.72 8.53
N ALA A 947 26.39 24.97 8.77
CA ALA A 947 25.66 25.92 9.62
C ALA A 947 24.37 26.47 8.97
N GLU A 948 24.34 26.66 7.65
CA GLU A 948 23.17 27.20 6.93
C GLU A 948 22.13 26.13 6.55
N ASP A 949 22.51 24.85 6.47
CA ASP A 949 21.56 23.73 6.38
C ASP A 949 20.88 23.44 7.73
N GLY A 950 21.57 23.71 8.84
CA GLY A 950 21.04 23.58 10.21
C GLY A 950 21.34 22.24 10.87
N HIS A 951 22.43 21.59 10.50
CA HIS A 951 22.88 20.30 11.07
C HIS A 951 23.23 20.37 12.57
N ASP A 952 23.38 21.58 13.12
CA ASP A 952 23.82 21.97 14.47
C ASP A 952 22.88 21.53 15.65
N GLN A 953 22.04 20.52 15.44
CA GLN A 953 21.29 19.81 16.49
C GLN A 953 21.41 18.27 16.46
N ILE A 954 22.00 17.66 15.42
CA ILE A 954 22.24 16.21 15.37
C ILE A 954 23.62 15.89 14.72
N SER A 955 24.67 16.04 15.55
CA SER A 955 25.94 15.30 15.46
C SER A 955 26.60 15.28 16.84
#